data_AF-A0A6C2TWU0-F1
#
_entry.id   AF-A0A6C2TWU0-F1
#
_cell.length_a   1.000
_cell.length_b   1.000
_cell.length_c   1.000
_cell.angle_alpha   90.00
_cell.angle_beta   90.00
_cell.angle_gamma   90.00
#
_symmetry.space_group_name_H-M   'P 1'
#
loop_
_entity.id
_entity.type
_entity.pdbx_description
1 polymer ?
#
loop_
_entity_poly.entity_id
_entity_poly.type
_entity_poly.pdbx_seq_one_letter_code
_entity_poly.pdbx_strand_id
1 'polypeptide(L)'
;MTHIAISKICFFSVLLLLAVSAPAVDFVWDNSEGDNDFANPLNWVGDAFLASETAVVDLAGINKAVLGSGSPANIDVLRIGYNGSDGAFEQTGGTLTATSNPGAVSRVGNGSGKTGSWLMTGGTANINAIQLGLGSGTGDLTLAGGTMAIARGYNDYSLHVGAGGTGMIEIAGGSLNTRTGVIIGNGSTFKVTGSAAATIGIGSHGLLDGRWMQAAGGVLCVGIDTTPTGVSKIFVDEIDGTTGVSWDGNVTFEAGSLLDVGYLAATNPGTFTVMEWDGVVTNNGLAFAPSVDTNVWSFNVDALNKRLTVTAAGTAPGRTAVTVNSLAGLKLYLNATDHDVTMAPGTYRITPADVTSGLFPDSHLFEFIGSSNVYDFTGVTFEIETDVFQSFGGIDVKEIAVFGEGQVLKNLTLTDIGNTRPSKTALGVLLDGVGNRVEGFNVTVRGSQPYGYGDIFGKGSGYVIKHFKHSAILVRGEDNHLLNCKVFHRAYGHGIFCQGSINAVIEGCYVEGEVRSSDDVLAEAGSGSSADNVDFRTNWGEDENGENGYTLQPGWMFSCQEDGIRCYNTGVGLEGTNTVNTANIQVIDCTVNQMRSGVTIGFCNNTKYVENCVVLGVEGGYWVGTEGEIVECAGNAVYGKLLGNAYQTDRDSVVDLTVLDNTGRYGNTILAYTGGSRHDLTFRSRDAYVDPNLRIMIAGIRTGIREYVVNPTYNDFSTTDVELYNHTQYPVEMNTKSTGTSGRTDGSVVDYGTGNSLAQIPVTTAGGYGVVQTIQAEEFSTQSGASIQTRGDGIRHMGAANDGDWICFEDFFMGSGPNRFEAFVMGGAAAGSIELRLDGAAGTLIGTCPVAAGSGAWVAETITLNEPRGKRDLYLVFKGTAGALPGLDRFRFYVEFPGRKAAKGLVGHWKFDETAGTVASDSSGYGHHGTMANAAWVSGKKGGALDFGAGASTVSIPSNAFDSVQEEITIACWAFGDAAQPTADSLFYAVDGSTRVLNIHLPYSDSTVYWDAGNDGGYDRISTNAASADYEGSWAHWVFTKNSKTGNMRIYRNGEMWHHAAFLQKEMRGITAASIGSQIGGAANYKGMIDDVRLYDVELMEHEVTQLYGSYAYTDAGTPHSWLDAHALVTGGDYAAADAQDADSDGLLNGREYWAGTDPTNAASVFRITDAESVGNQLFFDWSAVTGKTYDVWFKTNLMETAWVLSDSGILGIEPECTSTVLTDHATGFIQVEVER
;
A
#
# COMPACT_ATOMS: atom_id res chain seq x y z
N MET A 1 -30.48 30.41 -43.12
CA MET A 1 -31.78 31.03 -43.45
C MET A 1 -32.77 29.93 -43.75
N THR A 2 -34.06 30.20 -43.50
CA THR A 2 -35.28 29.36 -43.56
C THR A 2 -35.40 28.33 -42.42
N HIS A 3 -36.12 28.58 -41.30
CA HIS A 3 -37.56 28.90 -41.08
C HIS A 3 -38.49 27.72 -41.42
N ILE A 4 -39.55 27.38 -40.68
CA ILE A 4 -40.25 27.95 -39.51
C ILE A 4 -41.21 26.87 -39.00
N ALA A 5 -41.45 26.83 -37.69
CA ALA A 5 -42.55 26.12 -37.07
C ALA A 5 -43.80 27.02 -36.99
N ILE A 6 -44.99 26.53 -37.32
CA ILE A 6 -46.26 27.05 -36.76
C ILE A 6 -47.27 25.89 -36.56
N SER A 7 -47.80 25.86 -35.35
CA SER A 7 -48.84 24.99 -34.78
C SER A 7 -50.24 25.14 -35.43
N LYS A 8 -51.08 24.09 -35.35
CA LYS A 8 -52.34 24.07 -34.56
C LYS A 8 -53.13 22.77 -34.76
N ILE A 9 -53.68 22.31 -33.64
CA ILE A 9 -54.48 21.11 -33.38
C ILE A 9 -55.89 21.21 -34.00
N CYS A 10 -56.43 20.11 -34.55
CA CYS A 10 -57.85 19.73 -34.47
C CYS A 10 -58.12 18.26 -34.89
N PHE A 11 -59.18 17.70 -34.32
CA PHE A 11 -59.51 16.29 -34.07
C PHE A 11 -60.17 15.48 -35.22
N PHE A 12 -59.90 14.16 -35.22
CA PHE A 12 -60.70 12.96 -35.56
C PHE A 12 -61.39 12.76 -36.92
N SER A 13 -61.04 11.64 -37.59
CA SER A 13 -61.98 10.61 -38.09
C SER A 13 -61.26 9.32 -38.53
N VAL A 14 -61.75 8.21 -37.98
CA VAL A 14 -61.51 6.76 -38.15
C VAL A 14 -61.04 6.25 -39.53
N LEU A 15 -60.00 5.40 -39.53
CA LEU A 15 -59.83 4.31 -40.50
C LEU A 15 -59.35 3.03 -39.79
N LEU A 16 -60.03 1.93 -40.10
CA LEU A 16 -59.87 0.58 -39.59
C LEU A 16 -58.46 0.03 -39.92
N LEU A 17 -57.65 -0.33 -38.92
CA LEU A 17 -56.42 -1.09 -39.10
C LEU A 17 -56.55 -2.48 -38.47
N LEU A 18 -56.24 -3.49 -39.27
CA LEU A 18 -56.07 -4.88 -38.87
C LEU A 18 -55.08 -4.95 -37.70
N ALA A 19 -55.51 -5.54 -36.58
CA ALA A 19 -54.61 -5.94 -35.51
C ALA A 19 -53.75 -7.11 -36.00
N VAL A 20 -52.62 -6.77 -36.61
CA VAL A 20 -51.47 -7.68 -36.71
C VAL A 20 -50.79 -7.59 -35.34
N SER A 21 -50.66 -8.72 -34.64
CA SER A 21 -49.82 -8.80 -33.43
C SER A 21 -48.43 -8.32 -33.79
N ALA A 22 -47.98 -7.21 -33.21
CA ALA A 22 -46.58 -6.83 -33.25
C ALA A 22 -45.75 -7.99 -32.66
N PRO A 23 -44.61 -8.37 -33.27
CA PRO A 23 -43.69 -9.29 -32.61
C PRO A 23 -43.25 -8.68 -31.29
N ALA A 24 -43.23 -9.50 -30.22
CA ALA A 24 -42.67 -9.13 -28.93
C ALA A 24 -41.25 -8.56 -29.15
N VAL A 25 -41.01 -7.36 -28.64
CA VAL A 25 -39.71 -6.68 -28.77
C VAL A 25 -38.96 -6.97 -27.47
N ASP A 26 -37.80 -7.64 -27.58
CA ASP A 26 -36.91 -7.87 -26.43
C ASP A 26 -36.65 -6.54 -25.71
N PHE A 27 -36.74 -6.53 -24.38
CA PHE A 27 -36.45 -5.36 -23.57
C PHE A 27 -34.96 -5.30 -23.28
N VAL A 28 -34.35 -4.16 -23.59
CA VAL A 28 -32.90 -3.99 -23.49
C VAL A 28 -32.59 -2.99 -22.39
N TRP A 29 -31.73 -3.42 -21.46
CA TRP A 29 -31.20 -2.58 -20.41
C TRP A 29 -30.28 -1.50 -20.99
N ASP A 30 -30.56 -0.24 -20.69
CA ASP A 30 -29.74 0.90 -21.13
C ASP A 30 -29.22 1.78 -19.97
N ASN A 31 -29.72 1.57 -18.75
CA ASN A 31 -29.38 2.36 -17.57
C ASN A 31 -29.56 3.89 -17.77
N SER A 32 -30.59 4.30 -18.51
CA SER A 32 -30.80 5.72 -18.86
C SER A 32 -30.91 6.67 -17.65
N GLU A 33 -31.38 6.20 -16.49
CA GLU A 33 -31.45 7.02 -15.26
C GLU A 33 -30.16 6.98 -14.43
N GLY A 34 -29.23 6.06 -14.73
CA GLY A 34 -27.93 5.96 -14.07
C GLY A 34 -27.97 5.48 -12.61
N ASP A 35 -29.09 4.93 -12.15
CA ASP A 35 -29.28 4.44 -10.77
C ASP A 35 -29.02 2.93 -10.62
N ASN A 36 -28.80 2.22 -11.72
CA ASN A 36 -28.61 0.78 -11.82
C ASN A 36 -29.77 -0.09 -11.31
N ASP A 37 -30.93 0.49 -10.98
CA ASP A 37 -32.04 -0.27 -10.41
C ASP A 37 -32.76 -1.09 -11.50
N PHE A 38 -32.61 -2.41 -11.44
CA PHE A 38 -33.25 -3.36 -12.36
C PHE A 38 -34.79 -3.23 -12.34
N ALA A 39 -35.36 -2.83 -11.21
CA ALA A 39 -36.80 -2.67 -11.05
C ALA A 39 -37.31 -1.31 -11.56
N ASN A 40 -36.43 -0.35 -11.86
CA ASN A 40 -36.81 0.94 -12.41
C ASN A 40 -37.13 0.80 -13.91
N PRO A 41 -38.40 0.98 -14.34
CA PRO A 41 -38.80 0.81 -15.73
C PRO A 41 -38.19 1.85 -16.68
N LEU A 42 -37.63 2.95 -16.17
CA LEU A 42 -37.00 3.99 -16.98
C LEU A 42 -35.60 3.59 -17.49
N ASN A 43 -34.98 2.55 -16.91
CA ASN A 43 -33.70 2.01 -17.36
C ASN A 43 -33.82 0.93 -18.46
N TRP A 44 -35.02 0.77 -19.00
CA TRP A 44 -35.33 -0.22 -20.02
C TRP A 44 -35.85 0.45 -21.28
N VAL A 45 -35.27 0.07 -22.42
CA VAL A 45 -35.79 0.42 -23.74
C VAL A 45 -36.89 -0.59 -24.10
N GLY A 46 -38.15 -0.12 -24.12
CA GLY A 46 -39.35 -0.93 -24.39
C GLY A 46 -40.59 -0.32 -23.73
N ASP A 47 -41.78 -0.92 -23.91
CA ASP A 47 -43.07 -0.42 -23.38
C ASP A 47 -43.15 -0.38 -21.83
N ALA A 48 -44.27 0.06 -21.24
CA ALA A 48 -44.34 0.48 -19.83
C ALA A 48 -44.07 -0.55 -18.68
N PHE A 49 -43.75 -1.84 -18.94
CA PHE A 49 -43.27 -2.79 -17.91
C PHE A 49 -42.86 -4.17 -18.50
N LEU A 50 -41.88 -4.87 -17.91
CA LEU A 50 -41.26 -6.13 -18.39
C LEU A 50 -42.09 -7.43 -18.28
N ALA A 51 -43.41 -7.36 -18.08
CA ALA A 51 -44.17 -8.57 -17.76
C ALA A 51 -44.31 -9.53 -18.97
N SER A 52 -43.86 -10.77 -18.79
CA SER A 52 -43.87 -11.86 -19.78
C SER A 52 -43.03 -11.60 -21.03
N GLU A 53 -41.92 -10.87 -20.87
CA GLU A 53 -41.04 -10.45 -21.96
C GLU A 53 -39.59 -10.90 -21.71
N THR A 54 -38.76 -10.89 -22.75
CA THR A 54 -37.32 -11.22 -22.63
C THR A 54 -36.56 -10.00 -22.11
N ALA A 55 -35.85 -10.14 -20.99
CA ALA A 55 -34.97 -9.11 -20.46
C ALA A 55 -33.53 -9.36 -20.93
N VAL A 56 -32.93 -8.36 -21.56
CA VAL A 56 -31.56 -8.40 -22.08
C VAL A 56 -30.68 -7.36 -21.38
N VAL A 57 -29.60 -7.83 -20.74
CA VAL A 57 -28.61 -7.02 -20.03
C VAL A 57 -27.27 -7.15 -20.75
N ASP A 58 -26.92 -6.12 -21.51
CA ASP A 58 -25.71 -6.04 -22.34
C ASP A 58 -24.83 -4.84 -21.97
N LEU A 59 -24.92 -4.41 -20.70
CA LEU A 59 -24.02 -3.42 -20.07
C LEU A 59 -23.38 -4.03 -18.82
N ALA A 60 -22.15 -3.59 -18.53
CA ALA A 60 -21.34 -4.06 -17.40
C ALA A 60 -20.68 -2.88 -16.66
N GLY A 61 -19.86 -3.17 -15.64
CA GLY A 61 -19.16 -2.17 -14.85
C GLY A 61 -20.11 -1.27 -14.06
N ILE A 62 -19.89 0.05 -14.12
CA ILE A 62 -20.74 1.02 -13.41
C ILE A 62 -22.17 1.09 -13.92
N ASN A 63 -22.46 0.56 -15.12
CA ASN A 63 -23.79 0.58 -15.75
C ASN A 63 -24.50 -0.79 -15.71
N LYS A 64 -23.98 -1.72 -14.90
CA LYS A 64 -24.58 -3.03 -14.71
C LYS A 64 -25.98 -2.90 -14.11
N ALA A 65 -26.82 -3.90 -14.37
CA ALA A 65 -28.11 -4.00 -13.73
C ALA A 65 -27.97 -4.55 -12.29
N VAL A 66 -28.65 -3.92 -11.32
CA VAL A 66 -28.65 -4.35 -9.91
C VAL A 66 -30.08 -4.55 -9.41
N LEU A 67 -30.39 -5.76 -8.93
CA LEU A 67 -31.64 -6.07 -8.23
C LEU A 67 -31.41 -6.08 -6.72
N GLY A 68 -31.75 -4.97 -6.07
CA GLY A 68 -31.61 -4.76 -4.62
C GLY A 68 -32.84 -5.12 -3.80
N SER A 69 -33.85 -4.25 -3.75
CA SER A 69 -35.10 -4.48 -3.01
C SER A 69 -36.30 -4.28 -3.92
N GLY A 70 -37.09 -5.34 -4.12
CA GLY A 70 -38.25 -5.32 -5.03
C GLY A 70 -38.37 -6.62 -5.82
N SER A 71 -39.47 -6.75 -6.56
CA SER A 71 -39.68 -7.88 -7.47
C SER A 71 -39.88 -7.32 -8.88
N PRO A 72 -38.97 -7.56 -9.83
CA PRO A 72 -39.30 -7.37 -11.24
C PRO A 72 -40.55 -8.19 -11.58
N ALA A 73 -41.40 -7.64 -12.46
CA ALA A 73 -42.50 -8.43 -13.02
C ALA A 73 -41.95 -9.72 -13.64
N ASN A 74 -42.70 -10.81 -13.47
CA ASN A 74 -42.46 -12.11 -14.07
C ASN A 74 -42.03 -11.98 -15.55
N ILE A 75 -40.75 -12.23 -15.84
CA ILE A 75 -40.16 -12.15 -17.18
C ILE A 75 -40.12 -13.55 -17.83
N ASP A 76 -39.97 -13.60 -19.15
CA ASP A 76 -39.84 -14.86 -19.90
C ASP A 76 -38.48 -15.51 -19.66
N VAL A 77 -37.40 -14.76 -19.93
CA VAL A 77 -36.02 -15.16 -19.71
C VAL A 77 -35.15 -13.96 -19.37
N LEU A 78 -34.07 -14.22 -18.64
CA LEU A 78 -32.97 -13.28 -18.49
C LEU A 78 -31.83 -13.67 -19.43
N ARG A 79 -31.31 -12.69 -20.17
CA ARG A 79 -30.16 -12.82 -21.06
C ARG A 79 -29.11 -11.80 -20.67
N ILE A 80 -27.92 -12.26 -20.32
CA ILE A 80 -26.80 -11.42 -19.89
C ILE A 80 -25.64 -11.63 -20.86
N GLY A 81 -25.15 -10.56 -21.47
CA GLY A 81 -24.07 -10.65 -22.47
C GLY A 81 -24.51 -11.44 -23.72
N TYR A 82 -25.57 -10.98 -24.38
CA TYR A 82 -26.35 -11.72 -25.37
C TYR A 82 -26.35 -11.12 -26.78
N ASN A 83 -26.56 -9.81 -26.99
CA ASN A 83 -26.58 -9.18 -28.33
C ASN A 83 -25.20 -8.68 -28.77
N GLY A 84 -24.14 -9.46 -28.57
CA GLY A 84 -22.79 -9.15 -29.07
C GLY A 84 -22.00 -8.14 -28.23
N SER A 85 -22.47 -7.80 -27.02
CA SER A 85 -21.75 -7.00 -26.01
C SER A 85 -21.68 -7.77 -24.70
N ASP A 86 -20.78 -7.36 -23.80
CA ASP A 86 -20.65 -7.97 -22.47
C ASP A 86 -21.76 -7.47 -21.54
N GLY A 87 -22.17 -8.30 -20.59
CA GLY A 87 -23.24 -7.95 -19.65
C GLY A 87 -22.92 -8.38 -18.23
N ALA A 88 -23.36 -7.58 -17.26
CA ALA A 88 -23.28 -7.92 -15.84
C ALA A 88 -24.63 -7.68 -15.14
N PHE A 89 -25.06 -8.66 -14.37
CA PHE A 89 -26.24 -8.58 -13.52
C PHE A 89 -25.86 -8.90 -12.07
N GLU A 90 -26.24 -8.03 -11.16
CA GLU A 90 -26.04 -8.23 -9.73
C GLU A 90 -27.39 -8.36 -9.02
N GLN A 91 -27.52 -9.35 -8.16
CA GLN A 91 -28.69 -9.53 -7.32
C GLN A 91 -28.26 -9.52 -5.84
N THR A 92 -28.49 -8.39 -5.18
CA THR A 92 -28.20 -8.21 -3.76
C THR A 92 -29.42 -8.51 -2.88
N GLY A 93 -30.62 -8.60 -3.47
CA GLY A 93 -31.85 -8.99 -2.79
C GLY A 93 -33.03 -9.25 -3.75
N GLY A 94 -34.25 -8.94 -3.32
CA GLY A 94 -35.45 -9.00 -4.16
C GLY A 94 -35.87 -10.41 -4.64
N THR A 95 -36.82 -10.47 -5.59
CA THR A 95 -37.25 -11.73 -6.23
C THR A 95 -37.27 -11.62 -7.76
N LEU A 96 -36.34 -12.30 -8.43
CA LEU A 96 -36.35 -12.49 -9.87
C LEU A 96 -37.19 -13.72 -10.23
N THR A 97 -38.16 -13.57 -11.13
CA THR A 97 -38.94 -14.69 -11.66
C THR A 97 -38.84 -14.68 -13.18
N ALA A 98 -38.05 -15.59 -13.75
CA ALA A 98 -37.88 -15.79 -15.19
C ALA A 98 -38.50 -17.13 -15.61
N THR A 99 -39.84 -17.21 -15.50
CA THR A 99 -40.57 -18.48 -15.66
C THR A 99 -41.80 -18.42 -16.58
N SER A 100 -42.19 -17.24 -17.09
CA SER A 100 -43.46 -17.10 -17.84
C SER A 100 -43.50 -17.90 -19.14
N ASN A 101 -42.36 -18.14 -19.80
CA ASN A 101 -42.28 -18.99 -20.98
C ASN A 101 -41.55 -20.33 -20.69
N PRO A 102 -42.29 -21.44 -20.54
CA PRO A 102 -41.73 -22.72 -20.10
C PRO A 102 -40.79 -23.39 -21.11
N GLY A 103 -40.75 -22.93 -22.37
CA GLY A 103 -39.85 -23.45 -23.40
C GLY A 103 -38.55 -22.65 -23.56
N ALA A 104 -38.37 -21.58 -22.77
CA ALA A 104 -37.28 -20.64 -22.92
C ALA A 104 -36.18 -20.86 -21.86
N VAL A 105 -34.94 -20.56 -22.25
CA VAL A 105 -33.72 -20.80 -21.46
C VAL A 105 -33.03 -19.47 -21.21
N SER A 106 -32.78 -19.15 -19.94
CA SER A 106 -31.97 -18.00 -19.56
C SER A 106 -30.50 -18.24 -19.90
N ARG A 107 -29.78 -17.20 -20.25
CA ARG A 107 -28.40 -17.34 -20.76
C ARG A 107 -27.50 -16.30 -20.15
N VAL A 108 -26.33 -16.74 -19.71
CA VAL A 108 -25.23 -15.89 -19.30
C VAL A 108 -24.08 -16.18 -20.26
N GLY A 109 -23.75 -15.21 -21.11
CA GLY A 109 -22.75 -15.35 -22.17
C GLY A 109 -23.26 -16.13 -23.38
N ASN A 110 -23.38 -15.46 -24.53
CA ASN A 110 -23.84 -16.09 -25.78
C ASN A 110 -23.05 -15.63 -27.02
N GLY A 111 -22.27 -16.55 -27.62
CA GLY A 111 -21.64 -16.39 -28.94
C GLY A 111 -20.54 -15.32 -29.06
N SER A 112 -19.65 -15.48 -30.05
CA SER A 112 -18.62 -14.50 -30.48
C SER A 112 -17.62 -13.97 -29.42
N GLY A 113 -17.26 -14.76 -28.39
CA GLY A 113 -16.21 -14.37 -27.43
C GLY A 113 -16.61 -13.25 -26.48
N LYS A 114 -17.89 -13.23 -26.06
CA LYS A 114 -18.49 -12.23 -25.17
C LYS A 114 -18.75 -12.83 -23.79
N THR A 115 -18.70 -11.97 -22.77
CA THR A 115 -18.81 -12.38 -21.37
C THR A 115 -20.13 -11.92 -20.77
N GLY A 116 -20.88 -12.86 -20.21
CA GLY A 116 -21.97 -12.57 -19.29
C GLY A 116 -21.52 -12.88 -17.86
N SER A 117 -21.88 -12.05 -16.89
CA SER A 117 -21.62 -12.31 -15.47
C SER A 117 -22.88 -12.10 -14.62
N TRP A 118 -23.12 -13.01 -13.69
CA TRP A 118 -24.19 -12.89 -12.70
C TRP A 118 -23.64 -13.10 -11.29
N LEU A 119 -23.63 -12.05 -10.47
CA LEU A 119 -23.33 -12.13 -9.04
C LEU A 119 -24.62 -12.11 -8.22
N MET A 120 -24.84 -13.11 -7.38
CA MET A 120 -25.96 -13.17 -6.45
C MET A 120 -25.46 -13.24 -5.00
N THR A 121 -25.69 -12.18 -4.23
CA THR A 121 -25.31 -12.08 -2.80
C THR A 121 -26.53 -12.16 -1.88
N GLY A 122 -27.76 -12.05 -2.41
CA GLY A 122 -29.00 -12.16 -1.65
C GLY A 122 -30.25 -12.33 -2.52
N GLY A 123 -31.41 -12.48 -1.89
CA GLY A 123 -32.71 -12.56 -2.58
C GLY A 123 -33.08 -13.96 -3.11
N THR A 124 -34.10 -14.01 -3.98
CA THR A 124 -34.60 -15.24 -4.61
C THR A 124 -34.56 -15.12 -6.13
N ALA A 125 -34.06 -16.13 -6.83
CA ALA A 125 -34.11 -16.24 -8.28
C ALA A 125 -34.82 -17.55 -8.69
N ASN A 126 -35.99 -17.43 -9.32
CA ASN A 126 -36.73 -18.55 -9.89
C ASN A 126 -36.58 -18.53 -11.41
N ILE A 127 -35.81 -19.47 -11.96
CA ILE A 127 -35.43 -19.50 -13.39
C ILE A 127 -35.95 -20.79 -14.01
N ASN A 128 -36.40 -20.79 -15.27
CA ASN A 128 -36.81 -22.04 -15.93
C ASN A 128 -35.64 -23.02 -16.10
N ALA A 129 -34.73 -22.75 -17.04
CA ALA A 129 -33.47 -23.45 -17.25
C ALA A 129 -32.41 -22.39 -17.60
N ILE A 130 -31.13 -22.70 -17.37
CA ILE A 130 -30.04 -21.75 -17.61
C ILE A 130 -28.85 -22.41 -18.30
N GLN A 131 -28.24 -21.66 -19.21
CA GLN A 131 -26.95 -22.00 -19.83
C GLN A 131 -25.93 -20.92 -19.49
N LEU A 132 -24.74 -21.34 -19.09
CA LEU A 132 -23.58 -20.48 -18.90
C LEU A 132 -22.62 -20.77 -20.05
N GLY A 133 -22.31 -19.78 -20.88
CA GLY A 133 -21.41 -19.94 -22.02
C GLY A 133 -21.99 -20.77 -23.17
N LEU A 134 -22.87 -20.16 -23.98
CA LEU A 134 -23.40 -20.79 -25.19
C LEU A 134 -22.51 -20.52 -26.42
N GLY A 135 -22.25 -21.56 -27.20
CA GLY A 135 -21.59 -21.45 -28.51
C GLY A 135 -20.10 -21.15 -28.38
N SER A 136 -19.69 -19.88 -28.37
CA SER A 136 -18.30 -19.47 -28.13
C SER A 136 -18.22 -18.30 -27.15
N GLY A 137 -19.27 -18.09 -26.35
CA GLY A 137 -19.30 -17.07 -25.29
C GLY A 137 -18.84 -17.63 -23.96
N THR A 138 -18.52 -16.72 -23.03
CA THR A 138 -18.11 -17.01 -21.65
C THR A 138 -19.24 -16.61 -20.70
N GLY A 139 -19.65 -17.50 -19.80
CA GLY A 139 -20.71 -17.22 -18.84
C GLY A 139 -20.31 -17.55 -17.41
N ASP A 140 -20.34 -16.55 -16.54
CA ASP A 140 -19.96 -16.70 -15.14
C ASP A 140 -21.14 -16.43 -14.20
N LEU A 141 -21.34 -17.29 -13.23
CA LEU A 141 -22.36 -17.13 -12.20
C LEU A 141 -21.78 -17.42 -10.82
N THR A 142 -21.80 -16.43 -9.94
CA THR A 142 -21.38 -16.59 -8.54
C THR A 142 -22.59 -16.48 -7.61
N LEU A 143 -22.88 -17.55 -6.88
CA LEU A 143 -23.84 -17.57 -5.80
C LEU A 143 -23.11 -17.48 -4.46
N ALA A 144 -23.05 -16.27 -3.90
CA ALA A 144 -22.46 -15.99 -2.58
C ALA A 144 -23.53 -15.91 -1.47
N GLY A 145 -24.82 -15.77 -1.83
CA GLY A 145 -25.94 -15.74 -0.89
C GLY A 145 -27.30 -15.80 -1.59
N GLY A 146 -28.39 -15.87 -0.81
CA GLY A 146 -29.75 -15.98 -1.34
C GLY A 146 -30.15 -17.39 -1.82
N THR A 147 -31.23 -17.50 -2.61
CA THR A 147 -31.77 -18.78 -3.10
C THR A 147 -32.00 -18.75 -4.61
N MET A 148 -31.32 -19.63 -5.34
CA MET A 148 -31.55 -19.87 -6.76
C MET A 148 -32.27 -21.21 -6.97
N ALA A 149 -33.48 -21.14 -7.51
CA ALA A 149 -34.31 -22.28 -7.89
C ALA A 149 -34.43 -22.36 -9.42
N ILE A 150 -33.90 -23.43 -10.01
CA ILE A 150 -34.01 -23.69 -11.45
C ILE A 150 -35.13 -24.71 -11.68
N ALA A 151 -36.28 -24.19 -12.09
CA ALA A 151 -37.59 -24.81 -11.93
C ALA A 151 -38.01 -25.76 -13.06
N ARG A 152 -37.18 -25.97 -14.10
CA ARG A 152 -37.47 -26.84 -15.25
C ARG A 152 -36.23 -27.59 -15.76
N GLY A 153 -36.49 -28.70 -16.44
CA GLY A 153 -35.52 -29.36 -17.31
C GLY A 153 -35.74 -28.96 -18.76
N TYR A 154 -34.65 -28.74 -19.49
CA TYR A 154 -34.58 -28.42 -20.91
C TYR A 154 -33.48 -29.29 -21.54
N ASN A 155 -33.81 -30.12 -22.53
CA ASN A 155 -32.86 -31.05 -23.16
C ASN A 155 -31.96 -31.77 -22.13
N ASP A 156 -32.60 -32.35 -21.11
CA ASP A 156 -31.99 -33.18 -20.07
C ASP A 156 -31.17 -32.45 -18.99
N TYR A 157 -31.21 -31.12 -18.94
CA TYR A 157 -30.58 -30.31 -17.88
C TYR A 157 -31.47 -29.17 -17.37
N SER A 158 -31.27 -28.77 -16.12
CA SER A 158 -31.70 -27.48 -15.58
C SER A 158 -30.59 -26.44 -15.72
N LEU A 159 -29.34 -26.85 -15.51
CA LEU A 159 -28.14 -26.01 -15.61
C LEU A 159 -27.13 -26.68 -16.55
N HIS A 160 -26.66 -25.94 -17.55
CA HIS A 160 -25.58 -26.37 -18.42
C HIS A 160 -24.46 -25.34 -18.39
N VAL A 161 -23.32 -25.73 -17.81
CA VAL A 161 -22.10 -24.92 -17.74
C VAL A 161 -21.23 -25.29 -18.94
N GLY A 162 -20.99 -24.36 -19.86
CA GLY A 162 -20.22 -24.61 -21.08
C GLY A 162 -21.00 -25.31 -22.19
N ALA A 163 -22.13 -24.73 -22.62
CA ALA A 163 -22.94 -25.27 -23.72
C ALA A 163 -22.32 -24.98 -25.09
N GLY A 164 -21.12 -25.51 -25.35
CA GLY A 164 -20.30 -25.28 -26.53
C GLY A 164 -19.25 -24.18 -26.36
N GLY A 165 -19.49 -23.21 -25.46
CA GLY A 165 -18.52 -22.20 -25.02
C GLY A 165 -17.90 -22.57 -23.67
N THR A 166 -17.38 -21.57 -22.95
CA THR A 166 -16.83 -21.74 -21.58
C THR A 166 -17.79 -21.17 -20.55
N GLY A 167 -17.94 -21.82 -19.41
CA GLY A 167 -18.71 -21.25 -18.32
C GLY A 167 -18.14 -21.62 -16.97
N MET A 168 -18.39 -20.77 -15.98
CA MET A 168 -18.08 -21.03 -14.60
C MET A 168 -19.31 -20.76 -13.74
N ILE A 169 -19.61 -21.69 -12.84
CA ILE A 169 -20.51 -21.43 -11.72
C ILE A 169 -19.73 -21.62 -10.42
N GLU A 170 -19.76 -20.63 -9.53
CA GLU A 170 -19.20 -20.72 -8.20
C GLU A 170 -20.30 -20.63 -7.15
N ILE A 171 -20.35 -21.63 -6.28
CA ILE A 171 -21.20 -21.63 -5.11
C ILE A 171 -20.33 -21.36 -3.89
N ALA A 172 -20.30 -20.10 -3.46
CA ALA A 172 -19.57 -19.63 -2.27
C ALA A 172 -20.51 -19.43 -1.05
N GLY A 173 -21.82 -19.49 -1.25
CA GLY A 173 -22.83 -19.37 -0.19
C GLY A 173 -24.25 -19.59 -0.73
N GLY A 174 -25.27 -19.32 0.10
CA GLY A 174 -26.68 -19.41 -0.31
C GLY A 174 -27.17 -20.83 -0.63
N SER A 175 -28.22 -20.93 -1.45
CA SER A 175 -28.89 -22.19 -1.81
C SER A 175 -29.10 -22.32 -3.32
N LEU A 176 -28.54 -23.35 -3.94
CA LEU A 176 -28.84 -23.76 -5.32
C LEU A 176 -29.72 -25.00 -5.31
N ASN A 177 -30.88 -24.94 -5.98
CA ASN A 177 -31.76 -26.09 -6.18
C ASN A 177 -32.18 -26.20 -7.64
N THR A 178 -31.86 -27.31 -8.31
CA THR A 178 -32.29 -27.59 -9.67
C THR A 178 -33.41 -28.62 -9.70
N ARG A 179 -34.26 -28.56 -10.73
CA ARG A 179 -35.34 -29.54 -10.91
C ARG A 179 -34.88 -30.84 -11.56
N THR A 180 -33.94 -30.78 -12.50
CA THR A 180 -33.35 -31.95 -13.14
C THR A 180 -31.82 -31.81 -13.14
N GLY A 181 -31.14 -32.08 -14.27
CA GLY A 181 -29.69 -32.29 -14.31
C GLY A 181 -28.80 -31.05 -14.34
N VAL A 182 -27.55 -31.25 -13.94
CA VAL A 182 -26.42 -30.35 -14.18
C VAL A 182 -25.49 -31.00 -15.21
N ILE A 183 -25.09 -30.24 -16.23
CA ILE A 183 -24.08 -30.64 -17.21
C ILE A 183 -22.89 -29.67 -17.14
N ILE A 184 -21.69 -30.21 -17.03
CA ILE A 184 -20.43 -29.46 -17.16
C ILE A 184 -19.77 -29.86 -18.49
N GLY A 185 -19.66 -28.89 -19.39
CA GLY A 185 -19.03 -29.01 -20.71
C GLY A 185 -17.51 -28.87 -20.67
N ASN A 186 -16.87 -29.05 -21.83
CA ASN A 186 -15.42 -28.97 -21.98
C ASN A 186 -14.89 -27.57 -21.65
N GLY A 187 -13.82 -27.47 -20.85
CA GLY A 187 -13.19 -26.20 -20.47
C GLY A 187 -14.04 -25.34 -19.53
N SER A 188 -15.01 -25.95 -18.84
CA SER A 188 -15.96 -25.26 -17.97
C SER A 188 -15.94 -25.82 -16.56
N THR A 189 -16.32 -25.00 -15.58
CA THR A 189 -16.09 -25.28 -14.17
C THR A 189 -17.35 -25.15 -13.34
N PHE A 190 -17.64 -26.16 -12.52
CA PHE A 190 -18.55 -26.04 -11.38
C PHE A 190 -17.70 -26.00 -10.11
N LYS A 191 -17.68 -24.86 -9.43
CA LYS A 191 -16.86 -24.61 -8.24
C LYS A 191 -17.73 -24.55 -6.98
N VAL A 192 -17.29 -25.21 -5.93
CA VAL A 192 -17.82 -25.05 -4.58
C VAL A 192 -16.72 -24.52 -3.67
N THR A 193 -16.98 -23.36 -3.06
CA THR A 193 -15.99 -22.63 -2.26
C THR A 193 -16.40 -22.72 -0.79
N GLY A 194 -15.76 -23.63 -0.06
CA GLY A 194 -15.98 -23.82 1.37
C GLY A 194 -17.35 -24.39 1.69
N SER A 195 -17.76 -24.21 2.94
CA SER A 195 -18.93 -24.84 3.56
C SER A 195 -20.09 -23.87 3.83
N ALA A 196 -20.02 -22.64 3.32
CA ALA A 196 -21.00 -21.59 3.59
C ALA A 196 -22.32 -21.74 2.81
N ALA A 197 -22.37 -22.61 1.78
CA ALA A 197 -23.61 -22.86 1.05
C ALA A 197 -24.55 -23.75 1.87
N ALA A 198 -25.79 -23.29 2.05
CA ALA A 198 -26.81 -23.97 2.83
C ALA A 198 -27.30 -25.25 2.13
N THR A 199 -27.52 -25.21 0.81
CA THR A 199 -27.94 -26.37 0.02
C THR A 199 -27.39 -26.31 -1.41
N ILE A 200 -26.91 -27.44 -1.92
CA ILE A 200 -26.62 -27.62 -3.35
C ILE A 200 -27.35 -28.89 -3.80
N GLY A 201 -28.63 -28.74 -4.14
CA GLY A 201 -29.54 -29.85 -4.46
C GLY A 201 -29.81 -29.96 -5.96
N ILE A 202 -29.43 -31.08 -6.56
CA ILE A 202 -29.66 -31.39 -7.97
C ILE A 202 -30.82 -32.37 -8.07
N GLY A 203 -31.94 -31.95 -8.66
CA GLY A 203 -33.22 -32.67 -8.57
C GLY A 203 -34.08 -32.24 -7.38
N SER A 204 -33.51 -31.53 -6.40
CA SER A 204 -34.20 -31.13 -5.15
C SER A 204 -35.28 -30.05 -5.32
N HIS A 205 -35.45 -29.48 -6.52
CA HIS A 205 -36.54 -28.55 -6.81
C HIS A 205 -37.71 -29.22 -7.55
N GLY A 206 -38.71 -29.69 -6.82
CA GLY A 206 -39.96 -30.21 -7.38
C GLY A 206 -40.11 -31.72 -7.25
N LEU A 207 -40.66 -32.37 -8.29
CA LEU A 207 -41.00 -33.80 -8.29
C LEU A 207 -40.31 -34.55 -9.45
N LEU A 208 -39.05 -34.22 -9.77
CA LEU A 208 -38.29 -34.89 -10.81
C LEU A 208 -36.90 -35.24 -10.29
N ASP A 209 -36.37 -36.35 -10.78
CA ASP A 209 -35.06 -36.83 -10.37
C ASP A 209 -33.92 -35.99 -10.95
N GLY A 210 -32.87 -35.85 -10.13
CA GLY A 210 -31.64 -35.16 -10.48
C GLY A 210 -30.72 -35.96 -11.38
N ARG A 211 -29.73 -35.27 -11.94
CA ARG A 211 -28.62 -35.89 -12.69
C ARG A 211 -27.37 -35.04 -12.60
N TRP A 212 -26.22 -35.67 -12.50
CA TRP A 212 -24.92 -35.02 -12.74
C TRP A 212 -24.25 -35.60 -13.99
N MET A 213 -23.81 -34.74 -14.90
CA MET A 213 -22.93 -35.10 -16.00
C MET A 213 -21.73 -34.17 -16.08
N GLN A 214 -20.55 -34.76 -16.15
CA GLN A 214 -19.31 -34.04 -16.39
C GLN A 214 -18.64 -34.60 -17.64
N ALA A 215 -18.60 -33.78 -18.69
CA ALA A 215 -18.00 -34.13 -19.97
C ALA A 215 -16.47 -34.11 -19.91
N ALA A 216 -15.82 -34.64 -20.94
CA ALA A 216 -14.36 -34.53 -21.10
C ALA A 216 -13.92 -33.05 -21.05
N GLY A 217 -12.93 -32.75 -20.21
CA GLY A 217 -12.41 -31.40 -19.97
C GLY A 217 -13.29 -30.52 -19.07
N GLY A 218 -14.45 -31.00 -18.61
CA GLY A 218 -15.22 -30.31 -17.56
C GLY A 218 -14.59 -30.52 -16.18
N VAL A 219 -14.61 -29.47 -15.36
CA VAL A 219 -13.95 -29.42 -14.05
C VAL A 219 -14.97 -29.28 -12.93
N LEU A 220 -14.91 -30.16 -11.93
CA LEU A 220 -15.50 -29.94 -10.61
C LEU A 220 -14.38 -29.38 -9.71
N CYS A 221 -14.50 -28.13 -9.28
CA CYS A 221 -13.51 -27.46 -8.43
C CYS A 221 -14.02 -27.36 -6.98
N VAL A 222 -13.16 -27.68 -6.02
CA VAL A 222 -13.50 -27.79 -4.60
C VAL A 222 -12.46 -27.05 -3.76
N GLY A 223 -12.90 -25.97 -3.12
CA GLY A 223 -12.11 -25.28 -2.09
C GLY A 223 -12.48 -25.78 -0.70
N ILE A 224 -11.52 -26.38 0.01
CA ILE A 224 -11.69 -26.83 1.39
C ILE A 224 -11.39 -25.67 2.35
N ASP A 225 -12.40 -25.25 3.10
CA ASP A 225 -12.25 -24.32 4.23
C ASP A 225 -11.79 -25.03 5.50
N THR A 226 -11.67 -24.30 6.61
CA THR A 226 -11.20 -24.82 7.90
C THR A 226 -12.31 -25.45 8.76
N THR A 227 -13.56 -25.51 8.27
CA THR A 227 -14.66 -26.10 9.03
C THR A 227 -14.53 -27.62 9.08
N PRO A 228 -15.16 -28.30 10.06
CA PRO A 228 -15.16 -29.77 10.10
C PRO A 228 -15.76 -30.43 8.86
N THR A 229 -16.68 -29.74 8.18
CA THR A 229 -17.27 -30.19 6.91
C THR A 229 -16.38 -29.92 5.71
N GLY A 230 -15.51 -28.89 5.77
CA GLY A 230 -14.57 -28.46 4.75
C GLY A 230 -15.22 -27.84 3.51
N VAL A 231 -16.29 -28.46 3.00
CA VAL A 231 -17.01 -28.04 1.80
C VAL A 231 -18.50 -28.34 1.91
N SER A 232 -19.34 -27.50 1.30
CA SER A 232 -20.76 -27.76 1.14
C SER A 232 -20.97 -28.89 0.14
N LYS A 233 -21.66 -29.95 0.59
CA LYS A 233 -21.91 -31.14 -0.22
C LYS A 233 -22.94 -30.87 -1.34
N ILE A 234 -22.65 -31.39 -2.53
CA ILE A 234 -23.60 -31.51 -3.64
C ILE A 234 -24.47 -32.77 -3.43
N PHE A 235 -25.79 -32.64 -3.47
CA PHE A 235 -26.71 -33.76 -3.37
C PHE A 235 -27.46 -33.98 -4.69
N VAL A 236 -27.36 -35.17 -5.27
CA VAL A 236 -28.08 -35.56 -6.51
C VAL A 236 -29.23 -36.50 -6.15
N ASP A 237 -30.43 -35.93 -6.14
CA ASP A 237 -31.63 -36.45 -5.48
C ASP A 237 -32.48 -37.36 -6.41
N GLU A 238 -33.05 -38.43 -5.86
CA GLU A 238 -34.10 -39.26 -6.48
C GLU A 238 -35.42 -39.08 -5.68
N ILE A 239 -36.31 -38.20 -6.16
CA ILE A 239 -37.47 -37.77 -5.38
C ILE A 239 -38.67 -38.70 -5.57
N ASP A 240 -38.80 -39.36 -6.72
CA ASP A 240 -40.08 -40.01 -7.07
C ASP A 240 -40.19 -41.51 -6.75
N GLY A 241 -39.09 -42.18 -6.37
CA GLY A 241 -39.07 -43.60 -6.00
C GLY A 241 -39.62 -44.53 -7.09
N THR A 242 -39.78 -44.04 -8.33
CA THR A 242 -40.24 -44.81 -9.47
C THR A 242 -39.07 -45.19 -10.35
N THR A 243 -38.52 -46.39 -10.11
CA THR A 243 -37.49 -46.97 -10.98
C THR A 243 -37.97 -47.01 -12.43
N GLY A 244 -37.34 -46.24 -13.33
CA GLY A 244 -37.50 -46.40 -14.78
C GLY A 244 -37.97 -45.19 -15.60
N VAL A 245 -37.87 -43.94 -15.13
CA VAL A 245 -38.02 -42.75 -16.00
C VAL A 245 -36.93 -41.67 -15.82
N SER A 246 -36.15 -41.60 -16.90
CA SER A 246 -35.20 -40.58 -17.37
C SER A 246 -33.91 -40.33 -16.60
N TRP A 247 -33.83 -40.14 -15.28
CA TRP A 247 -32.53 -39.75 -14.68
C TRP A 247 -32.15 -40.38 -13.33
N ASP A 248 -33.11 -40.88 -12.54
CA ASP A 248 -32.95 -41.72 -11.34
C ASP A 248 -31.80 -41.29 -10.38
N GLY A 249 -31.53 -39.98 -10.20
CA GLY A 249 -30.45 -39.49 -9.34
C GLY A 249 -29.03 -39.85 -9.80
N ASN A 250 -28.82 -40.13 -11.09
CA ASN A 250 -27.57 -40.69 -11.62
C ASN A 250 -26.42 -39.67 -11.73
N VAL A 251 -25.19 -40.14 -11.52
CA VAL A 251 -23.94 -39.37 -11.69
C VAL A 251 -23.10 -39.97 -12.81
N THR A 252 -22.61 -39.15 -13.74
CA THR A 252 -21.75 -39.59 -14.85
C THR A 252 -20.50 -38.71 -14.95
N PHE A 253 -19.34 -39.34 -14.82
CA PHE A 253 -18.04 -38.74 -15.13
C PHE A 253 -17.52 -39.36 -16.44
N GLU A 254 -17.48 -38.59 -17.52
CA GLU A 254 -16.94 -39.05 -18.80
C GLU A 254 -15.41 -39.17 -18.76
N ALA A 255 -14.82 -39.90 -19.71
CA ALA A 255 -13.38 -40.04 -19.79
C ALA A 255 -12.73 -38.67 -20.06
N GLY A 256 -11.79 -38.25 -19.19
CA GLY A 256 -11.13 -36.94 -19.26
C GLY A 256 -11.83 -35.83 -18.46
N SER A 257 -12.82 -36.17 -17.63
CA SER A 257 -13.37 -35.27 -16.61
C SER A 257 -12.36 -35.04 -15.46
N LEU A 258 -12.33 -33.82 -14.91
CA LEU A 258 -11.33 -33.38 -13.92
C LEU A 258 -11.95 -32.98 -12.57
N LEU A 259 -11.27 -33.32 -11.49
CA LEU A 259 -11.53 -32.86 -10.12
C LEU A 259 -10.38 -31.95 -9.70
N ASP A 260 -10.65 -30.68 -9.44
CA ASP A 260 -9.69 -29.74 -8.88
C ASP A 260 -9.98 -29.53 -7.40
N VAL A 261 -8.96 -29.66 -6.55
CA VAL A 261 -9.14 -29.57 -5.10
C VAL A 261 -7.95 -28.86 -4.46
N GLY A 262 -8.25 -27.96 -3.53
CA GLY A 262 -7.26 -27.20 -2.78
C GLY A 262 -7.80 -26.68 -1.46
N TYR A 263 -6.92 -26.15 -0.62
CA TYR A 263 -7.30 -25.40 0.57
C TYR A 263 -7.60 -23.94 0.20
N LEU A 264 -8.58 -23.31 0.86
CA LEU A 264 -8.93 -21.91 0.60
C LEU A 264 -8.06 -20.89 1.35
N ALA A 265 -7.47 -21.27 2.48
CA ALA A 265 -6.67 -20.36 3.31
C ALA A 265 -5.65 -21.11 4.19
N ALA A 266 -6.08 -22.18 4.86
CA ALA A 266 -5.23 -22.96 5.75
C ALA A 266 -5.46 -24.47 5.57
N THR A 267 -4.48 -25.27 5.96
CA THR A 267 -4.58 -26.73 5.88
C THR A 267 -5.70 -27.25 6.77
N ASN A 268 -6.57 -28.07 6.20
CA ASN A 268 -7.61 -28.80 6.93
C ASN A 268 -7.50 -30.29 6.59
N PRO A 269 -6.66 -31.06 7.30
CA PRO A 269 -6.48 -32.48 7.01
C PRO A 269 -7.74 -33.26 7.39
N GLY A 270 -8.20 -34.13 6.51
CA GLY A 270 -9.44 -34.86 6.73
C GLY A 270 -10.01 -35.47 5.46
N THR A 271 -11.11 -36.20 5.61
CA THR A 271 -11.91 -36.71 4.50
C THR A 271 -13.21 -35.92 4.43
N PHE A 272 -13.43 -35.26 3.31
CA PHE A 272 -14.57 -34.39 3.07
C PHE A 272 -15.47 -34.97 1.98
N THR A 273 -16.78 -34.97 2.22
CA THR A 273 -17.76 -35.42 1.23
C THR A 273 -18.11 -34.27 0.31
N VAL A 274 -17.67 -34.36 -0.95
CA VAL A 274 -17.95 -33.36 -1.99
C VAL A 274 -19.34 -33.56 -2.57
N MET A 275 -19.72 -34.82 -2.82
CA MET A 275 -20.99 -35.15 -3.48
C MET A 275 -21.59 -36.43 -2.91
N GLU A 276 -22.90 -36.49 -2.81
CA GLU A 276 -23.70 -37.70 -2.61
C GLU A 276 -24.77 -37.79 -3.71
N TRP A 277 -25.20 -39.02 -4.02
CA TRP A 277 -26.22 -39.27 -5.02
C TRP A 277 -27.14 -40.44 -4.63
N ASP A 278 -28.39 -40.42 -5.08
CA ASP A 278 -29.32 -41.53 -4.86
C ASP A 278 -29.28 -42.58 -5.98
N GLY A 279 -28.84 -42.22 -7.18
CA GLY A 279 -28.82 -43.13 -8.33
C GLY A 279 -27.60 -44.03 -8.43
N VAL A 280 -27.23 -44.33 -9.67
CA VAL A 280 -26.02 -45.06 -10.06
C VAL A 280 -24.94 -44.08 -10.52
N VAL A 281 -23.68 -44.37 -10.17
CA VAL A 281 -22.52 -43.65 -10.72
C VAL A 281 -21.90 -44.41 -11.89
N THR A 282 -21.69 -43.72 -13.00
CA THR A 282 -20.84 -44.16 -14.12
C THR A 282 -19.56 -43.35 -14.11
N ASN A 283 -18.46 -43.93 -13.61
CA ASN A 283 -17.14 -43.29 -13.59
C ASN A 283 -16.25 -43.86 -14.71
N ASN A 284 -16.10 -43.14 -15.82
CA ASN A 284 -15.27 -43.53 -16.95
C ASN A 284 -13.83 -42.99 -16.86
N GLY A 285 -13.40 -42.55 -15.67
CA GLY A 285 -12.04 -42.06 -15.42
C GLY A 285 -12.00 -40.58 -15.01
N LEU A 286 -12.79 -40.19 -14.02
CA LEU A 286 -12.55 -38.96 -13.27
C LEU A 286 -11.09 -38.98 -12.79
N ALA A 287 -10.35 -37.91 -13.04
CA ALA A 287 -8.99 -37.74 -12.61
C ALA A 287 -8.84 -36.41 -11.89
N PHE A 288 -7.77 -36.24 -11.12
CA PHE A 288 -7.43 -34.91 -10.64
C PHE A 288 -7.07 -33.97 -11.80
N ALA A 289 -7.37 -32.69 -11.66
CA ALA A 289 -6.81 -31.64 -12.51
C ALA A 289 -5.28 -31.64 -12.38
N PRO A 290 -4.51 -31.24 -13.43
CA PRO A 290 -3.04 -31.26 -13.39
C PRO A 290 -2.40 -30.45 -12.26
N SER A 291 -3.13 -29.46 -11.72
CA SER A 291 -2.73 -28.59 -10.61
C SER A 291 -2.75 -29.26 -9.24
N VAL A 292 -3.46 -30.38 -9.07
CA VAL A 292 -3.66 -30.98 -7.75
C VAL A 292 -2.46 -31.83 -7.34
N ASP A 293 -1.89 -31.53 -6.17
CA ASP A 293 -0.85 -32.38 -5.57
C ASP A 293 -1.46 -33.70 -5.07
N THR A 294 -1.25 -34.76 -5.84
CA THR A 294 -1.72 -36.11 -5.51
C THR A 294 -0.99 -36.78 -4.33
N ASN A 295 0.05 -36.14 -3.78
CA ASN A 295 0.67 -36.56 -2.52
C ASN A 295 -0.10 -36.05 -1.30
N VAL A 296 -0.75 -34.89 -1.42
CA VAL A 296 -1.64 -34.32 -0.40
C VAL A 296 -3.04 -34.87 -0.57
N TRP A 297 -3.53 -34.89 -1.80
CA TRP A 297 -4.91 -35.17 -2.11
C TRP A 297 -5.07 -36.56 -2.69
N SER A 298 -6.04 -37.29 -2.14
CA SER A 298 -6.62 -38.47 -2.77
C SER A 298 -8.13 -38.27 -2.84
N PHE A 299 -8.81 -38.96 -3.76
CA PHE A 299 -10.25 -38.96 -3.80
C PHE A 299 -10.77 -40.39 -3.99
N ASN A 300 -12.02 -40.59 -3.61
CA ASN A 300 -12.71 -41.85 -3.76
C ASN A 300 -14.13 -41.63 -4.28
N VAL A 301 -14.41 -42.17 -5.46
CA VAL A 301 -15.77 -42.32 -6.00
C VAL A 301 -16.33 -43.64 -5.46
N ASP A 302 -17.01 -43.56 -4.33
CA ASP A 302 -17.56 -44.69 -3.61
C ASP A 302 -18.94 -45.06 -4.15
N ALA A 303 -18.97 -45.92 -5.17
CA ALA A 303 -20.22 -46.39 -5.78
C ALA A 303 -21.13 -47.16 -4.80
N LEU A 304 -20.57 -47.76 -3.74
CA LEU A 304 -21.33 -48.55 -2.77
C LEU A 304 -22.06 -47.66 -1.77
N ASN A 305 -21.36 -46.67 -1.21
CA ASN A 305 -21.93 -45.71 -0.26
C ASN A 305 -22.47 -44.44 -0.94
N LYS A 306 -22.51 -44.44 -2.28
CA LYS A 306 -23.03 -43.39 -3.15
C LYS A 306 -22.51 -41.98 -2.85
N ARG A 307 -21.19 -41.84 -2.78
CA ARG A 307 -20.53 -40.56 -2.47
C ARG A 307 -19.18 -40.38 -3.17
N LEU A 308 -18.85 -39.13 -3.46
CA LEU A 308 -17.51 -38.68 -3.82
C LEU A 308 -16.90 -38.00 -2.59
N THR A 309 -15.74 -38.51 -2.17
CA THR A 309 -14.97 -37.93 -1.06
C THR A 309 -13.59 -37.51 -1.55
N VAL A 310 -13.07 -36.41 -1.02
CA VAL A 310 -11.67 -36.01 -1.12
C VAL A 310 -11.02 -36.17 0.24
N THR A 311 -9.79 -36.65 0.28
CA THR A 311 -9.01 -36.82 1.50
C THR A 311 -7.71 -36.05 1.36
N ALA A 312 -7.47 -35.16 2.32
CA ALA A 312 -6.25 -34.41 2.45
C ALA A 312 -5.38 -35.06 3.54
N ALA A 313 -4.15 -35.44 3.18
CA ALA A 313 -3.18 -35.99 4.12
C ALA A 313 -2.70 -34.93 5.14
N GLY A 314 -2.36 -35.37 6.35
CA GLY A 314 -1.90 -34.52 7.45
C GLY A 314 -0.56 -33.85 7.17
N THR A 315 -0.53 -32.52 7.35
CA THR A 315 0.50 -31.54 6.95
C THR A 315 0.79 -31.55 5.45
N ALA A 316 0.66 -30.39 4.81
CA ALA A 316 1.23 -30.19 3.49
C ALA A 316 2.71 -30.62 3.55
N PRO A 317 3.22 -31.39 2.58
CA PRO A 317 4.67 -31.51 2.45
C PRO A 317 5.21 -30.09 2.41
N GLY A 318 6.22 -29.80 3.24
CA GLY A 318 6.98 -28.56 3.06
C GLY A 318 7.48 -28.49 1.63
N ARG A 319 7.76 -27.28 1.16
CA ARG A 319 8.27 -27.06 -0.19
C ARG A 319 9.41 -28.03 -0.51
N THR A 320 9.36 -28.66 -1.68
CA THR A 320 10.39 -29.61 -2.09
C THR A 320 11.66 -28.84 -2.42
N ALA A 321 12.69 -29.00 -1.59
CA ALA A 321 13.98 -28.34 -1.80
C ALA A 321 14.73 -28.97 -2.99
N VAL A 322 15.17 -28.14 -3.93
CA VAL A 322 15.92 -28.54 -5.12
C VAL A 322 17.08 -27.57 -5.35
N THR A 323 18.25 -28.10 -5.69
CA THR A 323 19.37 -27.29 -6.18
C THR A 323 19.57 -27.50 -7.68
N VAL A 324 19.63 -26.41 -8.44
CA VAL A 324 19.93 -26.41 -9.88
C VAL A 324 21.25 -25.70 -10.14
N ASN A 325 22.00 -26.15 -11.16
CA ASN A 325 23.32 -25.61 -11.49
C ASN A 325 23.46 -25.19 -12.96
N SER A 326 22.35 -25.12 -13.69
CA SER A 326 22.32 -24.75 -15.11
C SER A 326 20.98 -24.12 -15.47
N LEU A 327 20.95 -23.30 -16.53
CA LEU A 327 19.71 -22.70 -17.06
C LEU A 327 18.69 -23.77 -17.47
N ALA A 328 19.13 -24.84 -18.14
CA ALA A 328 18.27 -25.96 -18.51
C ALA A 328 17.68 -26.67 -17.27
N GLY A 329 18.45 -26.79 -16.19
CA GLY A 329 17.97 -27.33 -14.92
C GLY A 329 16.92 -26.44 -14.26
N LEU A 330 17.15 -25.12 -14.21
CA LEU A 330 16.17 -24.16 -13.69
C LEU A 330 14.85 -24.22 -14.47
N LYS A 331 14.91 -24.32 -15.81
CA LYS A 331 13.72 -24.39 -16.68
C LYS A 331 12.78 -25.57 -16.36
N LEU A 332 13.27 -26.63 -15.71
CA LEU A 332 12.42 -27.76 -15.28
C LEU A 332 11.45 -27.38 -14.15
N TYR A 333 11.75 -26.32 -13.40
CA TYR A 333 11.00 -25.95 -12.19
C TYR A 333 10.15 -24.70 -12.33
N LEU A 334 10.25 -23.95 -13.44
CA LEU A 334 9.49 -22.70 -13.62
C LEU A 334 7.96 -22.89 -13.59
N ASN A 335 7.48 -24.08 -13.94
CA ASN A 335 6.06 -24.47 -13.90
C ASN A 335 5.73 -25.43 -12.74
N ALA A 336 6.70 -25.74 -11.87
CA ALA A 336 6.48 -26.57 -10.70
C ALA A 336 5.77 -25.76 -9.60
N THR A 337 5.13 -26.42 -8.65
CA THR A 337 4.45 -25.79 -7.51
C THR A 337 5.02 -26.37 -6.22
N ASP A 338 5.05 -25.60 -5.14
CA ASP A 338 5.54 -26.03 -3.82
C ASP A 338 7.03 -26.48 -3.80
N HIS A 339 7.94 -25.70 -4.36
CA HIS A 339 9.39 -25.97 -4.35
C HIS A 339 10.21 -24.83 -3.72
N ASP A 340 11.28 -25.20 -3.03
CA ASP A 340 12.38 -24.30 -2.66
C ASP A 340 13.53 -24.55 -3.64
N VAL A 341 13.60 -23.75 -4.71
CA VAL A 341 14.59 -23.88 -5.77
C VAL A 341 15.77 -22.97 -5.48
N THR A 342 16.92 -23.54 -5.13
CA THR A 342 18.19 -22.81 -5.01
C THR A 342 19.01 -22.96 -6.28
N MET A 343 19.36 -21.85 -6.90
CA MET A 343 20.31 -21.87 -8.02
C MET A 343 21.74 -21.69 -7.50
N ALA A 344 22.66 -22.53 -7.98
CA ALA A 344 24.06 -22.43 -7.59
C ALA A 344 24.65 -21.06 -7.98
N PRO A 345 25.41 -20.38 -7.09
CA PRO A 345 26.03 -19.10 -7.40
C PRO A 345 26.92 -19.17 -8.65
N GLY A 346 26.91 -18.10 -9.44
CA GLY A 346 27.70 -18.00 -10.67
C GLY A 346 27.04 -17.15 -11.75
N THR A 347 27.79 -16.92 -12.83
CA THR A 347 27.34 -16.16 -14.00
C THR A 347 26.83 -17.11 -15.08
N TYR A 348 25.59 -16.90 -15.51
CA TYR A 348 24.92 -17.67 -16.54
C TYR A 348 24.59 -16.75 -17.71
N ARG A 349 25.33 -16.92 -18.81
CA ARG A 349 25.22 -16.06 -19.99
C ARG A 349 24.24 -16.61 -21.01
N ILE A 350 23.40 -15.74 -21.56
CA ILE A 350 22.36 -16.01 -22.56
C ILE A 350 22.70 -15.23 -23.83
N THR A 351 22.78 -15.95 -24.95
CA THR A 351 23.23 -15.44 -26.25
C THR A 351 22.23 -15.79 -27.35
N PRO A 352 22.32 -15.18 -28.56
CA PRO A 352 21.50 -15.58 -29.71
C PRO A 352 21.65 -17.06 -30.10
N ALA A 353 22.78 -17.69 -29.75
CA ALA A 353 23.00 -19.12 -30.00
C ALA A 353 22.08 -19.99 -29.13
N ASP A 354 21.76 -19.56 -27.91
CA ASP A 354 20.86 -20.29 -27.00
C ASP A 354 19.42 -20.30 -27.53
N VAL A 355 18.97 -19.18 -28.09
CA VAL A 355 17.68 -19.09 -28.82
C VAL A 355 17.69 -20.02 -30.02
N THR A 356 18.74 -19.97 -30.85
CA THR A 356 18.88 -20.81 -32.05
C THR A 356 18.93 -22.31 -31.71
N SER A 357 19.48 -22.67 -30.55
CA SER A 357 19.56 -24.05 -30.06
C SER A 357 18.23 -24.59 -29.53
N GLY A 358 17.23 -23.72 -29.31
CA GLY A 358 15.93 -24.06 -28.74
C GLY A 358 15.87 -24.05 -27.20
N LEU A 359 16.90 -23.54 -26.50
CA LEU A 359 16.85 -23.38 -25.05
C LEU A 359 15.80 -22.34 -24.61
N PHE A 360 15.57 -21.34 -25.47
CA PHE A 360 14.56 -20.30 -25.31
C PHE A 360 13.64 -20.29 -26.54
N PRO A 361 12.62 -21.18 -26.58
CA PRO A 361 11.72 -21.29 -27.72
C PRO A 361 10.72 -20.13 -27.81
N ASP A 362 10.44 -19.47 -26.69
CA ASP A 362 9.45 -18.41 -26.55
C ASP A 362 10.10 -17.07 -26.21
N SER A 363 9.41 -15.96 -26.50
CA SER A 363 9.88 -14.60 -26.22
C SER A 363 9.91 -14.26 -24.72
N HIS A 364 9.49 -15.16 -23.84
CA HIS A 364 9.70 -15.09 -22.39
C HIS A 364 10.85 -16.03 -22.05
N LEU A 365 12.03 -15.49 -21.71
CA LEU A 365 13.22 -16.33 -21.52
C LEU A 365 13.02 -17.27 -20.31
N PHE A 366 12.53 -16.70 -19.21
CA PHE A 366 12.13 -17.42 -18.00
C PHE A 366 10.70 -17.05 -17.61
N GLU A 367 9.80 -18.03 -17.68
CA GLU A 367 8.38 -17.85 -17.41
C GLU A 367 8.00 -18.69 -16.19
N PHE A 368 7.84 -18.04 -15.03
CA PHE A 368 7.50 -18.62 -13.73
C PHE A 368 5.98 -18.66 -13.56
N ILE A 369 5.36 -19.82 -13.81
CA ILE A 369 3.89 -19.97 -13.87
C ILE A 369 3.33 -20.79 -12.71
N GLY A 370 4.16 -21.58 -12.04
CA GLY A 370 3.71 -22.39 -10.91
C GLY A 370 3.37 -21.57 -9.66
N SER A 371 2.98 -22.22 -8.56
CA SER A 371 2.56 -21.52 -7.35
C SER A 371 3.40 -21.89 -6.13
N SER A 372 3.36 -21.05 -5.10
CA SER A 372 3.93 -21.34 -3.79
C SER A 372 5.40 -21.76 -3.80
N ASN A 373 6.20 -21.34 -4.77
CA ASN A 373 7.64 -21.63 -4.79
C ASN A 373 8.47 -20.50 -4.18
N VAL A 374 9.67 -20.85 -3.73
CA VAL A 374 10.76 -19.91 -3.47
C VAL A 374 11.89 -20.20 -4.43
N TYR A 375 12.34 -19.17 -5.14
CA TYR A 375 13.55 -19.21 -5.94
C TYR A 375 14.62 -18.37 -5.26
N ASP A 376 15.72 -19.00 -4.86
CA ASP A 376 16.88 -18.32 -4.29
C ASP A 376 18.01 -18.23 -5.32
N PHE A 377 18.27 -17.00 -5.77
CA PHE A 377 19.33 -16.63 -6.71
C PHE A 377 20.50 -15.92 -6.03
N THR A 378 20.68 -16.09 -4.71
CA THR A 378 21.78 -15.45 -3.99
C THR A 378 23.13 -15.79 -4.62
N GLY A 379 23.86 -14.76 -5.08
CA GLY A 379 25.15 -14.90 -5.77
C GLY A 379 25.05 -15.35 -7.23
N VAL A 380 23.86 -15.30 -7.84
CA VAL A 380 23.62 -15.65 -9.26
C VAL A 380 23.49 -14.41 -10.12
N THR A 381 24.15 -14.43 -11.28
CA THR A 381 24.02 -13.40 -12.32
C THR A 381 23.53 -14.01 -13.62
N PHE A 382 22.43 -13.48 -14.16
CA PHE A 382 22.02 -13.73 -15.55
C PHE A 382 22.56 -12.61 -16.43
N GLU A 383 23.44 -12.96 -17.38
CA GLU A 383 23.97 -12.03 -18.38
C GLU A 383 23.24 -12.23 -19.70
N ILE A 384 22.43 -11.26 -20.12
CA ILE A 384 21.65 -11.37 -21.36
C ILE A 384 22.27 -10.46 -22.41
N GLU A 385 22.73 -11.03 -23.52
CA GLU A 385 23.20 -10.22 -24.64
C GLU A 385 22.02 -9.53 -25.31
N THR A 386 22.07 -8.20 -25.45
CA THR A 386 21.01 -7.41 -26.11
C THR A 386 20.70 -7.85 -27.55
N ASP A 387 21.62 -8.56 -28.22
CA ASP A 387 21.39 -9.20 -29.53
C ASP A 387 20.30 -10.30 -29.48
N VAL A 388 20.06 -10.90 -28.31
CA VAL A 388 18.98 -11.87 -28.07
C VAL A 388 17.62 -11.28 -28.43
N PHE A 389 17.40 -9.98 -28.16
CA PHE A 389 16.11 -9.33 -28.40
C PHE A 389 15.72 -9.26 -29.88
N GLN A 390 16.67 -9.40 -30.81
CA GLN A 390 16.40 -9.46 -32.24
C GLN A 390 16.12 -10.89 -32.74
N SER A 391 16.46 -11.90 -31.94
CA SER A 391 16.34 -13.31 -32.33
C SER A 391 14.88 -13.79 -32.43
N PHE A 392 13.95 -13.09 -31.78
CA PHE A 392 12.52 -13.42 -31.76
C PHE A 392 11.69 -12.68 -32.83
N GLY A 393 12.32 -11.94 -33.74
CA GLY A 393 11.62 -11.17 -34.76
C GLY A 393 10.81 -10.01 -34.16
N GLY A 394 9.67 -9.64 -34.77
CA GLY A 394 8.86 -8.47 -34.39
C GLY A 394 7.98 -8.64 -33.14
N ILE A 395 8.43 -9.41 -32.14
CA ILE A 395 7.67 -9.75 -30.92
C ILE A 395 8.32 -9.07 -29.71
N ASP A 396 7.54 -8.80 -28.66
CA ASP A 396 8.03 -8.21 -27.41
C ASP A 396 8.74 -9.28 -26.58
N VAL A 397 9.99 -9.03 -26.18
CA VAL A 397 10.81 -9.98 -25.41
C VAL A 397 10.80 -9.64 -23.92
N LYS A 398 10.64 -10.66 -23.08
CA LYS A 398 10.56 -10.56 -21.62
C LYS A 398 11.66 -11.44 -21.07
N GLU A 399 12.55 -10.91 -20.26
CA GLU A 399 13.64 -11.73 -19.72
C GLU A 399 13.11 -12.62 -18.61
N ILE A 400 12.45 -12.02 -17.62
CA ILE A 400 11.72 -12.70 -16.55
C ILE A 400 10.23 -12.37 -16.64
N ALA A 401 9.37 -13.39 -16.57
CA ALA A 401 7.93 -13.23 -16.43
C ALA A 401 7.42 -14.11 -15.29
N VAL A 402 6.70 -13.53 -14.33
CA VAL A 402 6.11 -14.21 -13.17
C VAL A 402 4.60 -14.09 -13.27
N PHE A 403 3.87 -15.20 -13.28
CA PHE A 403 2.41 -15.22 -13.49
C PHE A 403 1.63 -16.01 -12.43
N GLY A 404 2.28 -16.91 -11.71
CA GLY A 404 1.61 -17.83 -10.78
C GLY A 404 1.07 -17.18 -9.51
N GLU A 405 0.96 -17.94 -8.43
CA GLU A 405 0.42 -17.45 -7.16
C GLU A 405 1.38 -17.68 -5.99
N GLY A 406 1.55 -16.70 -5.10
CA GLY A 406 2.29 -16.87 -3.85
C GLY A 406 3.78 -17.22 -4.02
N GLN A 407 4.37 -16.88 -5.17
CA GLN A 407 5.77 -17.15 -5.50
C GLN A 407 6.70 -16.13 -4.85
N VAL A 408 7.91 -16.53 -4.46
CA VAL A 408 8.96 -15.61 -4.01
C VAL A 408 10.24 -15.81 -4.81
N LEU A 409 10.71 -14.78 -5.50
CA LEU A 409 11.99 -14.80 -6.23
C LEU A 409 12.96 -13.86 -5.54
N LYS A 410 14.14 -14.35 -5.17
CA LYS A 410 15.10 -13.64 -4.31
C LYS A 410 16.44 -13.39 -4.98
N ASN A 411 16.99 -12.19 -4.80
CA ASN A 411 18.43 -11.88 -4.89
C ASN A 411 19.11 -12.10 -6.27
N LEU A 412 18.35 -12.09 -7.37
CA LEU A 412 18.93 -12.26 -8.71
C LEU A 412 19.65 -10.98 -9.16
N THR A 413 20.86 -11.11 -9.70
CA THR A 413 21.46 -10.06 -10.54
C THR A 413 21.11 -10.33 -12.00
N LEU A 414 20.30 -9.46 -12.61
CA LEU A 414 19.90 -9.52 -14.02
C LEU A 414 20.64 -8.41 -14.78
N THR A 415 21.47 -8.75 -15.76
CA THR A 415 22.34 -7.77 -16.43
C THR A 415 22.32 -7.93 -17.94
N ASP A 416 21.87 -6.88 -18.62
CA ASP A 416 22.03 -6.77 -20.07
C ASP A 416 23.46 -6.40 -20.47
N ILE A 417 23.96 -7.02 -21.54
CA ILE A 417 25.26 -6.75 -22.13
C ILE A 417 25.11 -6.37 -23.60
N GLY A 418 25.74 -5.26 -23.97
CA GLY A 418 25.64 -4.64 -25.30
C GLY A 418 24.60 -3.51 -25.33
N ASN A 419 24.33 -2.99 -26.53
CA ASN A 419 23.41 -1.86 -26.75
C ASN A 419 22.50 -2.09 -27.97
N THR A 420 22.32 -3.34 -28.40
CA THR A 420 21.49 -3.67 -29.56
C THR A 420 20.02 -3.42 -29.22
N ARG A 421 19.33 -2.67 -30.08
CA ARG A 421 17.90 -2.41 -29.87
C ARG A 421 17.05 -3.67 -30.06
N PRO A 422 15.92 -3.82 -29.36
CA PRO A 422 14.93 -4.84 -29.68
C PRO A 422 14.30 -4.59 -31.04
N SER A 423 13.77 -5.65 -31.65
CA SER A 423 13.01 -5.57 -32.91
C SER A 423 11.65 -4.87 -32.74
N LYS A 424 11.01 -5.02 -31.56
CA LYS A 424 9.77 -4.33 -31.19
C LYS A 424 9.93 -3.61 -29.84
N THR A 425 9.87 -4.33 -28.73
CA THR A 425 10.22 -3.85 -27.38
C THR A 425 10.84 -4.97 -26.56
N ALA A 426 11.55 -4.62 -25.50
CA ALA A 426 12.02 -5.56 -24.47
C ALA A 426 11.54 -5.12 -23.07
N LEU A 427 11.51 -6.06 -22.14
CA LEU A 427 11.17 -5.87 -20.73
C LEU A 427 12.04 -6.80 -19.88
N GLY A 428 12.72 -6.25 -18.86
CA GLY A 428 13.50 -7.05 -17.92
C GLY A 428 12.61 -8.00 -17.10
N VAL A 429 11.72 -7.46 -16.27
CA VAL A 429 10.85 -8.24 -15.39
C VAL A 429 9.38 -7.87 -15.61
N LEU A 430 8.56 -8.88 -15.88
CA LEU A 430 7.11 -8.82 -15.74
C LEU A 430 6.72 -9.52 -14.43
N LEU A 431 6.29 -8.75 -13.44
CA LEU A 431 5.67 -9.26 -12.22
C LEU A 431 4.16 -9.20 -12.38
N ASP A 432 3.53 -10.36 -12.49
CA ASP A 432 2.09 -10.55 -12.68
C ASP A 432 1.63 -11.69 -11.77
N GLY A 433 0.37 -12.11 -11.89
CA GLY A 433 -0.19 -13.16 -11.03
C GLY A 433 -0.75 -12.62 -9.72
N VAL A 434 -0.86 -13.46 -8.71
CA VAL A 434 -1.49 -13.11 -7.42
C VAL A 434 -0.52 -13.35 -6.26
N GLY A 435 -0.29 -12.35 -5.40
CA GLY A 435 0.48 -12.52 -4.17
C GLY A 435 1.96 -12.89 -4.38
N ASN A 436 2.53 -12.60 -5.55
CA ASN A 436 3.94 -12.90 -5.84
C ASN A 436 4.85 -11.81 -5.30
N ARG A 437 6.05 -12.21 -4.86
CA ARG A 437 7.10 -11.30 -4.39
C ARG A 437 8.39 -11.46 -5.18
N VAL A 438 8.90 -10.35 -5.68
CA VAL A 438 10.27 -10.24 -6.21
C VAL A 438 11.06 -9.40 -5.23
N GLU A 439 12.05 -10.01 -4.58
CA GLU A 439 12.84 -9.37 -3.52
C GLU A 439 14.35 -9.33 -3.84
N GLY A 440 14.99 -8.19 -3.59
CA GLY A 440 16.46 -8.07 -3.63
C GLY A 440 17.08 -8.16 -5.02
N PHE A 441 16.30 -8.02 -6.10
CA PHE A 441 16.85 -8.08 -7.47
C PHE A 441 17.76 -6.88 -7.77
N ASN A 442 18.81 -7.11 -8.55
CA ASN A 442 19.66 -6.06 -9.11
C ASN A 442 19.59 -6.13 -10.64
N VAL A 443 18.87 -5.20 -11.27
CA VAL A 443 18.52 -5.20 -12.69
C VAL A 443 19.27 -4.10 -13.42
N THR A 444 20.10 -4.46 -14.40
CA THR A 444 20.72 -3.52 -15.34
C THR A 444 20.11 -3.67 -16.72
N VAL A 445 19.48 -2.59 -17.22
CA VAL A 445 18.75 -2.60 -18.49
C VAL A 445 19.54 -1.87 -19.57
N ARG A 446 19.77 -2.51 -20.73
CA ARG A 446 20.45 -1.92 -21.90
C ARG A 446 19.77 -2.32 -23.21
N GLY A 447 20.09 -1.60 -24.28
CA GLY A 447 19.62 -1.92 -25.63
C GLY A 447 18.26 -1.29 -25.97
N SER A 448 18.31 -0.03 -26.40
CA SER A 448 17.17 0.69 -26.96
C SER A 448 17.64 1.58 -28.11
N GLN A 449 16.71 2.08 -28.93
CA GLN A 449 17.07 3.09 -29.93
C GLN A 449 15.93 4.07 -30.22
N PRO A 450 16.21 5.38 -30.33
CA PRO A 450 17.47 6.00 -29.91
C PRO A 450 17.66 5.91 -28.38
N TYR A 451 18.89 6.04 -27.92
CA TYR A 451 19.24 6.20 -26.51
C TYR A 451 19.98 7.52 -26.32
N GLY A 452 19.81 8.18 -25.18
CA GLY A 452 20.46 9.46 -24.89
C GLY A 452 19.67 10.71 -25.31
N TYR A 453 18.46 10.57 -25.85
CA TYR A 453 17.57 11.69 -26.21
C TYR A 453 16.27 11.73 -25.40
N GLY A 454 16.08 10.81 -24.45
CA GLY A 454 14.81 10.68 -23.72
C GLY A 454 13.64 10.54 -24.70
N ASP A 455 12.56 11.27 -24.46
CA ASP A 455 11.41 11.35 -25.37
C ASP A 455 11.27 12.69 -26.12
N ILE A 456 12.38 13.44 -26.28
CA ILE A 456 12.43 14.71 -27.06
C ILE A 456 11.78 14.55 -28.43
N PHE A 457 12.14 13.45 -29.11
CA PHE A 457 11.71 13.17 -30.48
C PHE A 457 10.46 12.29 -30.56
N GLY A 458 9.72 12.17 -29.45
CA GLY A 458 8.40 11.53 -29.37
C GLY A 458 8.42 10.03 -29.05
N LYS A 459 7.24 9.48 -28.73
CA LYS A 459 7.06 8.10 -28.25
C LYS A 459 5.72 7.51 -28.70
N GLY A 460 5.63 6.18 -28.74
CA GLY A 460 4.39 5.49 -29.12
C GLY A 460 4.03 5.75 -30.59
N SER A 461 2.80 6.20 -30.86
CA SER A 461 2.31 6.49 -32.22
C SER A 461 2.66 7.89 -32.74
N GLY A 462 3.06 8.82 -31.88
CA GLY A 462 3.50 10.17 -32.24
C GLY A 462 5.00 10.33 -32.05
N TYR A 463 5.77 10.35 -33.14
CA TYR A 463 7.22 10.49 -33.09
C TYR A 463 7.79 11.20 -34.32
N VAL A 464 8.90 11.91 -34.09
CA VAL A 464 9.85 12.38 -35.10
C VAL A 464 10.91 11.31 -35.34
N ILE A 465 11.41 10.69 -34.25
CA ILE A 465 12.33 9.54 -34.30
C ILE A 465 11.65 8.36 -33.61
N LYS A 466 11.51 7.24 -34.32
CA LYS A 466 10.87 6.03 -33.78
C LYS A 466 11.69 5.43 -32.65
N HIS A 467 11.04 5.16 -31.51
CA HIS A 467 11.66 4.52 -30.35
C HIS A 467 11.40 3.00 -30.31
N PHE A 468 12.46 2.25 -30.05
CA PHE A 468 12.48 0.82 -29.74
C PHE A 468 12.85 0.69 -28.27
N LYS A 469 11.84 0.47 -27.44
CA LYS A 469 11.94 0.61 -25.98
C LYS A 469 12.45 -0.65 -25.30
N HIS A 470 13.18 -0.46 -24.22
CA HIS A 470 13.46 -1.51 -23.24
C HIS A 470 13.18 -0.96 -21.84
N SER A 471 12.11 -1.43 -21.19
CA SER A 471 11.75 -1.05 -19.81
C SER A 471 12.29 -2.07 -18.79
N ALA A 472 12.44 -1.68 -17.52
CA ALA A 472 12.97 -2.57 -16.49
C ALA A 472 11.91 -3.50 -15.88
N ILE A 473 10.91 -2.96 -15.18
CA ILE A 473 9.97 -3.76 -14.38
C ILE A 473 8.52 -3.30 -14.62
N LEU A 474 7.67 -4.22 -15.05
CA LEU A 474 6.23 -4.04 -15.14
C LEU A 474 5.55 -4.83 -14.02
N VAL A 475 4.73 -4.16 -13.22
CA VAL A 475 3.88 -4.79 -12.20
C VAL A 475 2.42 -4.82 -12.66
N ARG A 476 1.81 -5.99 -12.62
CA ARG A 476 0.40 -6.28 -12.92
C ARG A 476 -0.18 -7.22 -11.86
N GLY A 477 -1.39 -7.71 -12.07
CA GLY A 477 -1.99 -8.72 -11.20
C GLY A 477 -2.37 -8.16 -9.83
N GLU A 478 -2.60 -9.03 -8.87
CA GLU A 478 -3.18 -8.70 -7.57
C GLU A 478 -2.19 -8.98 -6.45
N ASP A 479 -2.12 -8.10 -5.46
CA ASP A 479 -1.36 -8.28 -4.21
C ASP A 479 0.14 -8.59 -4.41
N ASN A 480 0.70 -8.18 -5.55
CA ASN A 480 2.10 -8.41 -5.87
C ASN A 480 3.02 -7.40 -5.14
N HIS A 481 4.19 -7.87 -4.73
CA HIS A 481 5.14 -7.10 -3.95
C HIS A 481 6.52 -7.06 -4.65
N LEU A 482 6.97 -5.86 -4.99
CA LEU A 482 8.34 -5.60 -5.42
C LEU A 482 9.13 -5.00 -4.25
N LEU A 483 10.08 -5.76 -3.69
CA LEU A 483 10.75 -5.45 -2.43
C LEU A 483 12.27 -5.30 -2.60
N ASN A 484 12.87 -4.22 -2.13
CA ASN A 484 14.33 -4.03 -2.04
C ASN A 484 15.07 -4.25 -3.37
N CYS A 485 14.43 -3.93 -4.50
CA CYS A 485 15.00 -4.14 -5.82
C CYS A 485 15.75 -2.89 -6.32
N LYS A 486 16.87 -3.09 -7.01
CA LYS A 486 17.69 -2.05 -7.62
C LYS A 486 17.59 -2.11 -9.13
N VAL A 487 17.40 -0.96 -9.78
CA VAL A 487 17.30 -0.82 -11.24
C VAL A 487 18.31 0.21 -11.72
N PHE A 488 19.29 -0.23 -12.49
CA PHE A 488 20.25 0.61 -13.21
C PHE A 488 19.85 0.69 -14.68
N HIS A 489 19.16 1.78 -15.03
CA HIS A 489 18.51 1.91 -16.32
C HIS A 489 19.42 2.63 -17.32
N ARG A 490 19.93 1.90 -18.33
CA ARG A 490 20.82 2.40 -19.39
C ARG A 490 20.24 2.19 -20.80
N ALA A 491 18.93 2.38 -20.89
CA ALA A 491 18.12 2.25 -22.09
C ALA A 491 16.90 3.19 -21.99
N TYR A 492 16.23 3.46 -23.10
CA TYR A 492 14.98 4.21 -23.09
C TYR A 492 13.79 3.29 -22.79
N GLY A 493 13.14 3.53 -21.66
CA GLY A 493 11.97 2.82 -21.15
C GLY A 493 11.62 3.27 -19.74
N HIS A 494 10.62 2.64 -19.13
CA HIS A 494 10.26 2.89 -17.73
C HIS A 494 11.18 2.11 -16.79
N GLY A 495 11.47 2.67 -15.62
CA GLY A 495 12.07 1.94 -14.50
C GLY A 495 11.09 0.90 -13.96
N ILE A 496 10.18 1.33 -13.09
CA ILE A 496 9.10 0.50 -12.53
C ILE A 496 7.77 1.11 -12.96
N PHE A 497 6.84 0.30 -13.47
CA PHE A 497 5.52 0.79 -13.84
C PHE A 497 4.40 -0.22 -13.59
N CYS A 498 3.25 0.28 -13.13
CA CYS A 498 2.07 -0.53 -12.83
C CYS A 498 0.99 -0.32 -13.90
N GLN A 499 0.49 -1.43 -14.47
CA GLN A 499 -0.60 -1.43 -15.46
C GLN A 499 -1.52 -2.63 -15.26
N GLY A 500 -2.74 -2.41 -14.79
CA GLY A 500 -3.65 -3.51 -14.46
C GLY A 500 -3.20 -4.24 -13.20
N SER A 501 -2.68 -3.46 -12.24
CA SER A 501 -2.20 -3.94 -10.95
C SER A 501 -3.12 -3.47 -9.82
N ILE A 502 -3.48 -4.38 -8.93
CA ILE A 502 -4.38 -4.12 -7.81
C ILE A 502 -3.63 -4.44 -6.51
N ASN A 503 -3.63 -3.51 -5.57
CA ASN A 503 -3.01 -3.65 -4.24
C ASN A 503 -1.48 -3.91 -4.26
N ALA A 504 -0.79 -3.58 -5.35
CA ALA A 504 0.65 -3.80 -5.39
C ALA A 504 1.40 -2.83 -4.49
N VAL A 505 2.45 -3.36 -3.87
CA VAL A 505 3.40 -2.62 -3.03
C VAL A 505 4.76 -2.59 -3.70
N ILE A 506 5.32 -1.39 -3.84
CA ILE A 506 6.69 -1.16 -4.28
C ILE A 506 7.44 -0.60 -3.08
N GLU A 507 8.34 -1.37 -2.49
CA GLU A 507 8.96 -1.08 -1.20
C GLU A 507 10.49 -1.18 -1.28
N GLY A 508 11.20 -0.21 -0.70
CA GLY A 508 12.66 -0.25 -0.55
C GLY A 508 13.44 -0.24 -1.87
N CYS A 509 12.80 0.13 -2.99
CA CYS A 509 13.39 0.01 -4.32
C CYS A 509 14.23 1.23 -4.69
N TYR A 510 15.33 1.01 -5.43
CA TYR A 510 16.21 2.04 -5.97
C TYR A 510 16.15 2.03 -7.50
N VAL A 511 15.87 3.17 -8.13
CA VAL A 511 15.81 3.30 -9.60
C VAL A 511 16.69 4.45 -10.05
N GLU A 512 17.63 4.16 -10.96
CA GLU A 512 18.61 5.13 -11.44
C GLU A 512 18.68 5.19 -12.97
N GLY A 513 18.49 6.40 -13.51
CA GLY A 513 18.67 6.74 -14.91
C GLY A 513 19.97 7.48 -15.21
N GLU A 514 19.95 8.26 -16.28
CA GLU A 514 21.02 9.17 -16.71
C GLU A 514 20.39 10.42 -17.31
N VAL A 515 20.96 11.58 -17.04
CA VAL A 515 20.51 12.85 -17.64
C VAL A 515 21.47 13.34 -18.72
N ARG A 516 20.97 14.20 -19.61
CA ARG A 516 21.75 14.88 -20.64
C ARG A 516 21.25 16.31 -20.83
N SER A 517 22.17 17.23 -21.14
CA SER A 517 21.80 18.61 -21.42
C SER A 517 21.31 18.79 -22.86
N SER A 518 20.39 19.73 -23.09
CA SER A 518 19.97 20.11 -24.44
C SER A 518 21.11 20.75 -25.24
N ASP A 519 22.07 21.38 -24.56
CA ASP A 519 23.28 21.93 -25.16
C ASP A 519 24.18 20.84 -25.76
N ASP A 520 24.35 19.71 -25.07
CA ASP A 520 25.12 18.57 -25.57
C ASP A 520 24.46 17.89 -26.77
N VAL A 521 23.11 17.92 -26.85
CA VAL A 521 22.39 17.43 -28.02
C VAL A 521 22.58 18.38 -29.19
N LEU A 522 22.39 19.68 -28.98
CA LEU A 522 22.54 20.71 -30.03
C LEU A 522 23.99 20.79 -30.56
N ALA A 523 24.99 20.44 -29.74
CA ALA A 523 26.38 20.32 -30.16
C ALA A 523 26.63 19.22 -31.22
N GLU A 524 25.67 18.31 -31.44
CA GLU A 524 25.74 17.28 -32.49
C GLU A 524 25.46 17.83 -33.91
N ALA A 525 25.22 19.13 -34.07
CA ALA A 525 24.93 19.73 -35.38
C ALA A 525 26.03 19.43 -36.41
N GLY A 526 25.64 18.91 -37.58
CA GLY A 526 26.53 18.48 -38.66
C GLY A 526 27.24 17.15 -38.43
N SER A 527 26.90 16.39 -37.38
CA SER A 527 27.47 15.06 -37.11
C SER A 527 26.81 13.93 -37.89
N GLY A 528 25.60 14.14 -38.42
CA GLY A 528 24.77 13.09 -39.00
C GLY A 528 24.09 12.18 -37.95
N SER A 529 24.05 12.60 -36.67
CA SER A 529 23.30 11.90 -35.62
C SER A 529 21.80 11.86 -35.90
N SER A 530 21.03 11.07 -35.13
CA SER A 530 19.58 11.00 -35.35
C SER A 530 18.88 12.34 -35.04
N ALA A 531 19.38 13.10 -34.06
CA ALA A 531 18.89 14.44 -33.75
C ALA A 531 19.23 15.47 -34.85
N ASP A 532 20.46 15.42 -35.37
CA ASP A 532 20.94 16.28 -36.47
C ASP A 532 20.14 16.06 -37.77
N ASN A 533 19.85 14.79 -38.10
CA ASN A 533 19.07 14.44 -39.30
C ASN A 533 17.60 14.90 -39.28
N VAL A 534 17.09 15.33 -38.13
CA VAL A 534 15.73 15.87 -37.97
C VAL A 534 15.74 17.35 -37.58
N ASP A 535 16.87 18.03 -37.81
CA ASP A 535 17.07 19.45 -37.50
C ASP A 535 16.70 19.80 -36.05
N PHE A 536 16.94 18.88 -35.11
CA PHE A 536 16.62 19.03 -33.69
C PHE A 536 15.13 19.34 -33.40
N ARG A 537 14.23 18.98 -34.32
CA ARG A 537 12.78 19.20 -34.17
C ARG A 537 12.20 18.25 -33.13
N THR A 538 11.68 18.79 -32.04
CA THR A 538 11.03 18.01 -30.97
C THR A 538 9.65 17.51 -31.40
N ASN A 539 9.08 16.57 -30.63
CA ASN A 539 7.67 16.17 -30.72
C ASN A 539 6.82 16.80 -29.59
N TRP A 540 7.31 17.87 -28.97
CA TRP A 540 6.67 18.51 -27.82
C TRP A 540 6.02 19.83 -28.22
N GLY A 541 4.81 20.08 -27.73
CA GLY A 541 4.10 21.33 -27.97
C GLY A 541 3.82 21.62 -29.44
N GLU A 542 3.61 22.90 -29.73
CA GLU A 542 3.50 23.47 -31.07
C GLU A 542 4.58 24.56 -31.21
N ASP A 543 5.02 24.90 -32.41
CA ASP A 543 5.88 26.07 -32.63
C ASP A 543 5.09 27.38 -32.66
N GLU A 544 5.79 28.50 -32.88
CA GLU A 544 5.19 29.84 -32.96
C GLU A 544 4.14 30.01 -34.08
N ASN A 545 4.07 29.07 -35.02
CA ASN A 545 3.11 29.05 -36.13
C ASN A 545 1.96 28.04 -35.91
N GLY A 546 1.94 27.33 -34.78
CA GLY A 546 0.94 26.30 -34.46
C GLY A 546 1.20 24.94 -35.12
N GLU A 547 2.42 24.68 -35.61
CA GLU A 547 2.81 23.36 -36.12
C GLU A 547 3.35 22.47 -35.00
N ASN A 548 3.07 21.16 -35.03
CA ASN A 548 3.52 20.24 -33.98
C ASN A 548 5.05 20.25 -33.80
N GLY A 549 5.48 20.32 -32.54
CA GLY A 549 6.89 20.36 -32.17
C GLY A 549 7.52 21.73 -32.35
N TYR A 550 8.56 22.03 -31.58
CA TYR A 550 9.43 23.20 -31.78
C TYR A 550 10.90 22.76 -31.89
N THR A 551 11.80 23.64 -32.36
CA THR A 551 13.24 23.33 -32.42
C THR A 551 13.85 23.34 -31.03
N LEU A 552 14.54 22.26 -30.62
CA LEU A 552 15.09 22.13 -29.26
C LEU A 552 15.88 23.37 -28.82
N GLN A 553 15.68 23.80 -27.58
CA GLN A 553 16.27 25.03 -27.05
C GLN A 553 17.42 24.71 -26.07
N PRO A 554 18.48 25.54 -26.04
CA PRO A 554 19.62 25.36 -25.13
C PRO A 554 19.24 25.62 -23.66
N GLY A 555 20.11 25.21 -22.72
CA GLY A 555 20.00 25.55 -21.29
C GLY A 555 19.04 24.70 -20.45
N TRP A 556 18.76 23.47 -20.86
CA TRP A 556 17.90 22.54 -20.11
C TRP A 556 18.58 21.18 -19.88
N MET A 557 18.16 20.50 -18.81
CA MET A 557 18.55 19.12 -18.53
C MET A 557 17.32 18.22 -18.68
N PHE A 558 17.50 17.02 -19.24
CA PHE A 558 16.43 16.04 -19.41
C PHE A 558 16.95 14.62 -19.20
N SER A 559 16.08 13.68 -18.87
CA SER A 559 16.42 12.28 -18.66
C SER A 559 16.54 11.54 -19.99
N CYS A 560 17.47 10.59 -20.03
CA CYS A 560 17.63 9.69 -21.17
C CYS A 560 16.59 8.54 -21.17
N GLN A 561 15.81 8.39 -20.09
CA GLN A 561 14.84 7.33 -19.83
C GLN A 561 13.40 7.89 -19.76
N GLU A 562 12.42 7.01 -19.51
CA GLU A 562 11.06 7.41 -19.09
C GLU A 562 10.97 7.49 -17.56
N ASP A 563 9.79 7.20 -17.01
CA ASP A 563 9.45 7.45 -15.62
C ASP A 563 10.11 6.42 -14.70
N GLY A 564 10.52 6.85 -13.50
CA GLY A 564 11.16 6.00 -12.50
C GLY A 564 10.16 5.05 -11.85
N ILE A 565 9.12 5.58 -11.19
CA ILE A 565 7.98 4.80 -10.70
C ILE A 565 6.69 5.40 -11.22
N ARG A 566 5.91 4.60 -11.96
CA ARG A 566 4.74 5.06 -12.71
C ARG A 566 3.51 4.18 -12.50
N CYS A 567 2.33 4.77 -12.44
CA CYS A 567 1.09 4.02 -12.64
C CYS A 567 0.30 4.54 -13.82
N TYR A 568 -0.43 3.62 -14.46
CA TYR A 568 -1.50 3.92 -15.41
C TYR A 568 -2.85 3.61 -14.79
N ASN A 569 -3.94 4.09 -15.37
CA ASN A 569 -5.30 3.86 -14.87
C ASN A 569 -5.82 2.44 -15.15
N THR A 570 -5.36 1.81 -16.22
CA THR A 570 -5.72 0.44 -16.59
C THR A 570 -4.52 -0.31 -17.16
N GLY A 571 -4.68 -1.62 -17.31
CA GLY A 571 -3.76 -2.47 -18.04
C GLY A 571 -4.43 -3.77 -18.45
N VAL A 572 -3.63 -4.68 -19.00
CA VAL A 572 -4.09 -6.02 -19.39
C VAL A 572 -4.16 -6.90 -18.13
N GLY A 573 -5.31 -7.52 -17.88
CA GLY A 573 -5.52 -8.40 -16.73
C GLY A 573 -4.87 -9.78 -16.87
N LEU A 574 -5.00 -10.59 -15.83
CA LEU A 574 -4.35 -11.91 -15.69
C LEU A 574 -4.60 -12.86 -16.88
N GLU A 575 -5.81 -12.85 -17.43
CA GLU A 575 -6.18 -13.69 -18.58
C GLU A 575 -5.60 -13.19 -19.92
N GLY A 576 -4.86 -12.08 -19.91
CA GLY A 576 -4.18 -11.53 -21.09
C GLY A 576 -5.10 -10.91 -22.14
N THR A 577 -6.41 -10.92 -21.94
CA THR A 577 -7.41 -10.50 -22.94
C THR A 577 -8.33 -9.37 -22.46
N ASN A 578 -8.54 -9.24 -21.15
CA ASN A 578 -9.37 -8.21 -20.54
C ASN A 578 -8.55 -6.97 -20.15
N THR A 579 -9.19 -5.81 -20.15
CA THR A 579 -8.63 -4.59 -19.56
C THR A 579 -9.14 -4.45 -18.13
N VAL A 580 -8.22 -4.35 -17.17
CA VAL A 580 -8.54 -4.20 -15.74
C VAL A 580 -8.00 -2.88 -15.22
N ASN A 581 -8.61 -2.37 -14.15
CA ASN A 581 -8.15 -1.16 -13.49
C ASN A 581 -6.82 -1.39 -12.78
N THR A 582 -5.98 -0.37 -12.75
CA THR A 582 -4.90 -0.29 -11.75
C THR A 582 -5.45 0.44 -10.53
N ALA A 583 -5.30 -0.12 -9.33
CA ALA A 583 -5.86 0.46 -8.12
C ALA A 583 -5.03 0.14 -6.87
N ASN A 584 -5.16 0.99 -5.85
CA ASN A 584 -4.58 0.77 -4.52
C ASN A 584 -3.07 0.60 -4.52
N ILE A 585 -2.36 1.46 -5.25
CA ILE A 585 -0.90 1.35 -5.38
C ILE A 585 -0.20 2.11 -4.27
N GLN A 586 0.83 1.46 -3.71
CA GLN A 586 1.66 2.02 -2.66
C GLN A 586 3.13 2.00 -3.05
N VAL A 587 3.83 3.09 -2.77
CA VAL A 587 5.26 3.26 -3.01
C VAL A 587 5.92 3.75 -1.72
N ILE A 588 6.78 2.91 -1.13
CA ILE A 588 7.29 3.10 0.23
C ILE A 588 8.82 2.95 0.22
N ASP A 589 9.53 3.82 0.93
CA ASP A 589 10.99 3.73 1.13
C ASP A 589 11.80 3.64 -0.18
N CYS A 590 11.28 4.21 -1.27
CA CYS A 590 11.91 4.10 -2.59
C CYS A 590 12.76 5.33 -2.92
N THR A 591 13.86 5.12 -3.64
CA THR A 591 14.68 6.20 -4.18
C THR A 591 14.65 6.18 -5.70
N VAL A 592 14.41 7.34 -6.33
CA VAL A 592 14.45 7.51 -7.79
C VAL A 592 15.43 8.63 -8.15
N ASN A 593 16.42 8.31 -8.97
CA ASN A 593 17.50 9.21 -9.35
C ASN A 593 17.59 9.35 -10.87
N GLN A 594 17.68 10.57 -11.39
CA GLN A 594 17.98 10.88 -12.81
C GLN A 594 17.03 10.26 -13.85
N MET A 595 15.82 9.90 -13.43
CA MET A 595 14.72 9.47 -14.30
C MET A 595 13.91 10.67 -14.80
N ARG A 596 13.07 10.46 -15.82
CA ARG A 596 12.18 11.53 -16.33
C ARG A 596 11.24 12.00 -15.23
N SER A 597 10.56 11.06 -14.58
CA SER A 597 9.73 11.33 -13.42
C SER A 597 10.18 10.51 -12.23
N GLY A 598 10.04 11.04 -11.02
CA GLY A 598 10.32 10.36 -9.76
C GLY A 598 9.25 9.32 -9.45
N VAL A 599 8.28 9.67 -8.61
CA VAL A 599 7.14 8.81 -8.25
C VAL A 599 5.85 9.46 -8.73
N THR A 600 5.24 8.86 -9.75
CA THR A 600 4.07 9.43 -10.44
C THR A 600 2.94 8.42 -10.57
N ILE A 601 2.20 8.23 -9.49
CA ILE A 601 1.12 7.24 -9.41
C ILE A 601 -0.29 7.84 -9.58
N GLY A 602 -0.41 9.13 -9.86
CA GLY A 602 -1.70 9.84 -9.91
C GLY A 602 -2.77 9.33 -10.89
N PHE A 603 -2.42 8.41 -11.78
CA PHE A 603 -3.39 7.75 -12.67
C PHE A 603 -4.07 6.52 -12.08
N CYS A 604 -3.53 5.91 -11.01
CA CYS A 604 -4.20 4.74 -10.42
C CYS A 604 -5.52 5.15 -9.76
N ASN A 605 -6.45 4.21 -9.70
CA ASN A 605 -7.75 4.41 -9.07
C ASN A 605 -7.65 4.18 -7.56
N ASN A 606 -8.60 4.77 -6.82
CA ASN A 606 -8.71 4.63 -5.36
C ASN A 606 -7.40 5.08 -4.66
N THR A 607 -6.91 4.28 -3.70
CA THR A 607 -5.74 4.60 -2.88
C THR A 607 -4.49 4.79 -3.74
N LYS A 608 -3.80 5.92 -3.51
CA LYS A 608 -2.50 6.26 -4.11
C LYS A 608 -1.65 6.85 -3.02
N TYR A 609 -0.70 6.06 -2.53
CA TYR A 609 0.02 6.37 -1.32
C TYR A 609 1.53 6.30 -1.59
N VAL A 610 2.23 7.38 -1.26
CA VAL A 610 3.69 7.48 -1.40
C VAL A 610 4.27 7.91 -0.07
N GLU A 611 5.14 7.08 0.51
CA GLU A 611 5.72 7.31 1.83
C GLU A 611 7.25 7.21 1.80
N ASN A 612 7.91 8.13 2.50
CA ASN A 612 9.36 8.11 2.76
C ASN A 612 10.22 7.85 1.50
N CYS A 613 9.76 8.36 0.36
CA CYS A 613 10.49 8.24 -0.90
C CYS A 613 11.45 9.41 -1.09
N VAL A 614 12.50 9.20 -1.88
CA VAL A 614 13.50 10.21 -2.24
C VAL A 614 13.58 10.34 -3.76
N VAL A 615 13.49 11.56 -4.30
CA VAL A 615 13.65 11.82 -5.75
C VAL A 615 14.76 12.85 -6.00
N LEU A 616 15.73 12.49 -6.86
CA LEU A 616 16.93 13.30 -7.10
C LEU A 616 17.17 13.50 -8.60
N GLY A 617 17.44 14.73 -9.02
CA GLY A 617 17.87 15.01 -10.39
C GLY A 617 16.88 14.60 -11.47
N VAL A 618 15.57 14.69 -11.22
CA VAL A 618 14.52 14.29 -12.16
C VAL A 618 13.89 15.48 -12.90
N GLU A 619 13.21 15.25 -14.04
CA GLU A 619 12.44 16.31 -14.74
C GLU A 619 11.08 16.61 -14.06
N GLY A 620 10.55 15.68 -13.29
CA GLY A 620 9.38 15.85 -12.43
C GLY A 620 9.40 14.91 -11.23
N GLY A 621 9.40 15.44 -10.01
CA GLY A 621 9.52 14.65 -8.77
C GLY A 621 8.30 13.78 -8.49
N TYR A 622 7.27 14.38 -7.91
CA TYR A 622 6.10 13.68 -7.40
C TYR A 622 4.81 14.11 -8.08
N TRP A 623 3.91 13.14 -8.30
CA TRP A 623 2.52 13.37 -8.67
C TRP A 623 1.60 12.22 -8.27
N VAL A 624 0.63 12.50 -7.39
CA VAL A 624 -0.37 11.53 -6.88
C VAL A 624 -1.81 11.84 -7.30
N GLY A 625 -2.03 12.79 -8.21
CA GLY A 625 -3.35 13.02 -8.80
C GLY A 625 -4.43 13.43 -7.79
N THR A 626 -5.66 12.97 -8.02
CA THR A 626 -6.82 13.26 -7.15
C THR A 626 -6.87 12.33 -5.94
N GLU A 627 -7.06 12.87 -4.74
CA GLU A 627 -7.20 12.09 -3.48
C GLU A 627 -5.96 11.22 -3.17
N GLY A 628 -4.80 11.60 -3.71
CA GLY A 628 -3.54 10.90 -3.46
C GLY A 628 -2.72 11.56 -2.34
N GLU A 629 -1.88 10.76 -1.69
CA GLU A 629 -1.09 11.18 -0.55
C GLU A 629 0.42 11.02 -0.82
N ILE A 630 1.18 12.04 -0.46
CA ILE A 630 2.64 12.03 -0.36
C ILE A 630 2.98 12.35 1.08
N VAL A 631 3.65 11.42 1.77
CA VAL A 631 3.91 11.48 3.20
C VAL A 631 5.40 11.32 3.43
N GLU A 632 6.01 12.26 4.16
CA GLU A 632 7.44 12.22 4.55
C GLU A 632 8.43 12.02 3.41
N CYS A 633 8.05 12.40 2.19
CA CYS A 633 8.93 12.23 1.04
C CYS A 633 9.93 13.39 0.95
N ALA A 634 11.04 13.17 0.26
CA ALA A 634 12.07 14.17 0.04
C ALA A 634 12.52 14.22 -1.42
N GLY A 635 13.17 15.31 -1.80
CA GLY A 635 13.83 15.42 -3.08
C GLY A 635 14.29 16.82 -3.44
N ASN A 636 14.95 16.95 -4.58
CA ASN A 636 15.38 18.24 -5.12
C ASN A 636 14.71 18.58 -6.46
N ALA A 637 14.88 19.82 -6.88
CA ALA A 637 14.33 20.42 -8.08
C ALA A 637 15.41 20.98 -9.04
N VAL A 638 16.58 20.34 -9.06
CA VAL A 638 17.75 20.81 -9.84
C VAL A 638 17.50 20.85 -11.35
N TYR A 639 16.76 19.87 -11.90
CA TYR A 639 16.48 19.76 -13.34
C TYR A 639 15.01 19.92 -13.71
N GLY A 640 14.12 19.76 -12.74
CA GLY A 640 12.68 19.86 -12.91
C GLY A 640 11.98 20.08 -11.59
N LYS A 641 10.67 20.30 -11.63
CA LYS A 641 9.86 20.56 -10.43
C LYS A 641 9.80 19.34 -9.52
N LEU A 642 9.93 19.55 -8.21
CA LEU A 642 9.81 18.51 -7.19
C LEU A 642 8.36 18.03 -7.04
N LEU A 643 7.38 18.94 -7.11
CA LEU A 643 5.96 18.61 -7.15
C LEU A 643 5.32 19.20 -8.42
N GLY A 644 4.48 18.43 -9.10
CA GLY A 644 3.71 18.95 -10.22
C GLY A 644 2.35 18.28 -10.39
N ASN A 645 1.26 18.98 -10.02
CA ASN A 645 -0.08 18.57 -10.43
C ASN A 645 -0.19 18.60 -11.96
N ALA A 646 -0.54 17.45 -12.54
CA ALA A 646 -0.48 17.25 -13.98
C ALA A 646 -1.74 17.78 -14.70
N TYR A 647 -2.88 17.83 -14.01
CA TYR A 647 -4.18 18.15 -14.61
C TYR A 647 -4.99 19.17 -13.80
N GLN A 648 -5.78 19.99 -14.50
CA GLN A 648 -6.74 20.95 -13.92
C GLN A 648 -7.79 20.29 -13.01
N THR A 649 -8.05 19.00 -13.22
CA THR A 649 -9.06 18.22 -12.49
C THR A 649 -8.50 17.56 -11.24
N ASP A 650 -7.20 17.62 -11.01
CA ASP A 650 -6.58 17.12 -9.79
C ASP A 650 -7.17 17.87 -8.59
N ARG A 651 -7.48 17.15 -7.51
CA ARG A 651 -8.07 17.72 -6.31
C ARG A 651 -7.82 16.88 -5.06
N ASP A 652 -7.95 17.48 -3.89
CA ASP A 652 -7.97 16.75 -2.61
C ASP A 652 -6.68 15.93 -2.35
N SER A 653 -5.53 16.34 -2.90
CA SER A 653 -4.26 15.67 -2.62
C SER A 653 -3.62 16.22 -1.35
N VAL A 654 -3.03 15.34 -0.54
CA VAL A 654 -2.26 15.70 0.66
C VAL A 654 -0.78 15.49 0.36
N VAL A 655 0.02 16.53 0.56
CA VAL A 655 1.45 16.50 0.20
C VAL A 655 2.29 16.97 1.36
N ASP A 656 3.23 16.14 1.76
CA ASP A 656 4.27 16.46 2.72
C ASP A 656 5.66 16.16 2.12
N LEU A 657 6.40 17.24 1.82
CA LEU A 657 7.68 17.16 1.12
C LEU A 657 8.80 17.92 1.83
N THR A 658 9.93 17.25 1.96
CA THR A 658 11.21 17.85 2.37
C THR A 658 12.05 18.19 1.13
N VAL A 659 12.32 19.48 0.95
CA VAL A 659 13.18 20.00 -0.11
C VAL A 659 14.65 19.81 0.29
N LEU A 660 15.36 19.06 -0.55
CA LEU A 660 16.80 18.82 -0.47
C LEU A 660 17.58 19.80 -1.36
N ASP A 661 18.90 19.72 -1.30
CA ASP A 661 19.81 20.65 -1.96
C ASP A 661 19.53 20.84 -3.45
N ASN A 662 19.47 22.12 -3.83
CA ASN A 662 19.22 22.60 -5.18
C ASN A 662 20.44 23.31 -5.79
N THR A 663 21.63 23.17 -5.21
CA THR A 663 22.86 23.61 -5.88
C THR A 663 23.01 22.89 -7.22
N GLY A 664 23.62 23.58 -8.20
CA GLY A 664 23.77 23.02 -9.55
C GLY A 664 22.51 22.99 -10.41
N ARG A 665 21.42 23.70 -10.02
CA ARG A 665 20.21 23.86 -10.83
C ARG A 665 20.51 24.24 -12.28
N TYR A 666 19.84 23.56 -13.22
CA TYR A 666 19.98 23.78 -14.67
C TYR A 666 18.63 23.96 -15.35
N GLY A 667 18.34 25.16 -15.86
CA GLY A 667 17.13 25.50 -16.64
C GLY A 667 15.84 25.69 -15.82
N ASN A 668 15.52 24.80 -14.88
CA ASN A 668 14.25 24.81 -14.13
C ASN A 668 14.06 26.07 -13.28
N THR A 669 12.85 26.64 -13.19
CA THR A 669 12.56 27.80 -12.31
C THR A 669 11.43 27.55 -11.30
N ILE A 670 10.94 26.32 -11.23
CA ILE A 670 9.77 25.94 -10.43
C ILE A 670 10.20 24.88 -9.43
N LEU A 671 10.06 25.17 -8.14
CA LEU A 671 10.23 24.17 -7.08
C LEU A 671 9.03 23.22 -7.06
N ALA A 672 7.84 23.80 -6.98
CA ALA A 672 6.57 23.09 -6.95
C ALA A 672 5.52 23.85 -7.76
N TYR A 673 4.66 23.11 -8.47
CA TYR A 673 3.54 23.67 -9.23
C TYR A 673 2.24 22.99 -8.82
N THR A 674 1.23 23.79 -8.50
CA THR A 674 -0.12 23.28 -8.23
C THR A 674 -1.17 23.97 -9.10
N GLY A 675 -1.93 23.14 -9.81
CA GLY A 675 -3.20 23.44 -10.48
C GLY A 675 -4.24 22.47 -9.94
N GLY A 676 -5.54 22.82 -9.97
CA GLY A 676 -6.59 21.97 -9.42
C GLY A 676 -7.37 22.61 -8.28
N SER A 677 -7.79 21.82 -7.29
CA SER A 677 -8.53 22.37 -6.14
C SER A 677 -8.37 21.59 -4.83
N ARG A 678 -8.49 22.26 -3.68
CA ARG A 678 -8.54 21.59 -2.35
C ARG A 678 -7.34 20.73 -2.01
N HIS A 679 -6.15 21.14 -2.45
CA HIS A 679 -4.91 20.47 -2.07
C HIS A 679 -4.45 20.95 -0.68
N ASP A 680 -3.88 20.05 0.11
CA ASP A 680 -3.15 20.35 1.34
C ASP A 680 -1.66 20.11 1.08
N LEU A 681 -0.86 21.18 1.14
CA LEU A 681 0.52 21.19 0.70
C LEU A 681 1.44 21.67 1.83
N THR A 682 2.36 20.81 2.27
CA THR A 682 3.41 21.13 3.22
C THR A 682 4.78 20.96 2.59
N PHE A 683 5.60 22.01 2.68
CA PHE A 683 7.00 21.99 2.25
C PHE A 683 7.92 22.32 3.42
N ARG A 684 8.95 21.51 3.61
CA ARG A 684 10.03 21.69 4.59
C ARG A 684 11.36 21.71 3.87
N SER A 685 12.44 22.05 4.56
CA SER A 685 13.79 21.90 4.00
C SER A 685 14.74 21.34 5.04
N ARG A 686 15.68 20.51 4.58
CA ARG A 686 16.85 20.02 5.32
C ARG A 686 18.11 20.83 5.07
N ASP A 687 18.04 21.88 4.23
CA ASP A 687 19.17 22.74 3.87
C ASP A 687 18.90 24.22 4.18
N ALA A 688 19.98 24.95 4.52
CA ALA A 688 19.92 26.41 4.69
C ALA A 688 19.96 27.16 3.34
N TYR A 689 20.31 26.46 2.25
CA TYR A 689 20.40 27.04 0.92
C TYR A 689 19.02 27.17 0.27
N VAL A 690 18.75 28.35 -0.26
CA VAL A 690 17.52 28.66 -1.00
C VAL A 690 17.92 29.27 -2.33
N ASP A 691 17.72 28.52 -3.42
CA ASP A 691 17.95 29.06 -4.77
C ASP A 691 16.92 30.17 -5.05
N PRO A 692 17.36 31.43 -5.24
CA PRO A 692 16.46 32.56 -5.42
C PRO A 692 15.66 32.51 -6.75
N ASN A 693 16.01 31.60 -7.67
CA ASN A 693 15.35 31.46 -8.97
C ASN A 693 14.30 30.34 -8.98
N LEU A 694 14.19 29.56 -7.92
CA LEU A 694 13.12 28.58 -7.73
C LEU A 694 11.98 29.22 -6.94
N ARG A 695 10.74 28.85 -7.27
CA ARG A 695 9.54 29.32 -6.58
C ARG A 695 8.45 28.26 -6.54
N ILE A 696 7.59 28.35 -5.54
CA ILE A 696 6.34 27.60 -5.46
C ILE A 696 5.28 28.37 -6.24
N MET A 697 4.74 27.76 -7.28
CA MET A 697 3.74 28.37 -8.15
C MET A 697 2.35 27.81 -7.86
N ILE A 698 1.42 28.71 -7.52
CA ILE A 698 0.00 28.41 -7.36
C ILE A 698 -0.76 28.97 -8.56
N ALA A 699 -1.28 28.07 -9.40
CA ALA A 699 -1.93 28.38 -10.67
C ALA A 699 -1.01 29.00 -11.74
N GLY A 700 -1.58 29.23 -12.91
CA GLY A 700 -0.94 29.88 -14.06
C GLY A 700 -0.16 28.90 -14.93
N ILE A 701 0.80 29.46 -15.66
CA ILE A 701 1.55 28.74 -16.70
C ILE A 701 2.63 27.86 -16.06
N ARG A 702 2.49 26.54 -16.24
CA ARG A 702 3.51 25.53 -15.97
C ARG A 702 4.60 25.64 -17.04
N THR A 703 5.80 26.06 -16.66
CA THR A 703 6.97 26.12 -17.54
C THR A 703 7.89 24.92 -17.35
N GLY A 704 8.60 24.56 -18.42
CA GLY A 704 9.55 23.45 -18.47
C GLY A 704 10.00 23.23 -19.91
N ILE A 705 11.01 22.38 -20.14
CA ILE A 705 11.47 22.07 -21.50
C ILE A 705 10.33 21.46 -22.34
N ARG A 706 9.44 20.65 -21.75
CA ARG A 706 8.29 20.07 -22.44
C ARG A 706 7.19 21.10 -22.70
N GLU A 707 7.09 22.11 -21.84
CA GLU A 707 6.11 23.19 -21.88
C GLU A 707 6.69 24.51 -22.41
N TYR A 708 7.79 24.47 -23.16
CA TYR A 708 8.51 25.66 -23.63
C TYR A 708 7.61 26.61 -24.43
N VAL A 709 6.79 26.06 -25.33
CA VAL A 709 5.73 26.82 -26.00
C VAL A 709 4.43 26.67 -25.21
N VAL A 710 3.87 27.81 -24.81
CA VAL A 710 2.67 27.87 -23.98
C VAL A 710 1.46 27.41 -24.79
N ASN A 711 0.88 26.28 -24.40
CA ASN A 711 -0.47 25.89 -24.79
C ASN A 711 -1.41 26.06 -23.58
N PRO A 712 -2.32 27.06 -23.60
CA PRO A 712 -3.19 27.35 -22.47
C PRO A 712 -4.10 26.19 -22.05
N THR A 713 -4.36 25.23 -22.94
CA THR A 713 -5.22 24.07 -22.65
C THR A 713 -4.53 23.06 -21.74
N TYR A 714 -3.21 22.92 -21.86
CA TYR A 714 -2.45 21.85 -21.19
C TYR A 714 -1.53 22.34 -20.10
N ASN A 715 -1.17 23.63 -20.13
CA ASN A 715 -0.09 24.17 -19.32
C ASN A 715 -0.48 25.43 -18.54
N ASP A 716 -1.72 25.92 -18.59
CA ASP A 716 -2.15 27.16 -17.90
C ASP A 716 -3.39 26.93 -17.03
N PHE A 717 -3.19 26.35 -15.85
CA PHE A 717 -4.28 25.91 -14.96
C PHE A 717 -4.67 26.94 -13.90
N SER A 718 -5.94 26.90 -13.50
CA SER A 718 -6.47 27.57 -12.30
C SER A 718 -6.29 26.71 -11.05
N THR A 719 -6.28 27.37 -9.90
CA THR A 719 -6.21 26.73 -8.59
C THR A 719 -7.24 27.32 -7.65
N THR A 720 -8.01 26.48 -6.95
CA THR A 720 -9.04 26.92 -6.00
C THR A 720 -8.92 26.23 -4.64
N ASP A 721 -9.03 26.97 -3.56
CA ASP A 721 -9.13 26.46 -2.18
C ASP A 721 -7.93 25.60 -1.75
N VAL A 722 -6.69 26.05 -1.98
CA VAL A 722 -5.49 25.32 -1.53
C VAL A 722 -5.09 25.74 -0.12
N GLU A 723 -4.74 24.78 0.72
CA GLU A 723 -4.08 25.01 2.00
C GLU A 723 -2.56 24.80 1.82
N LEU A 724 -1.77 25.83 2.08
CA LEU A 724 -0.32 25.83 1.86
C LEU A 724 0.44 26.17 3.15
N TYR A 725 1.28 25.23 3.57
CA TYR A 725 2.24 25.34 4.67
C TYR A 725 3.67 25.28 4.13
N ASN A 726 4.18 26.42 3.67
CA ASN A 726 5.55 26.51 3.18
C ASN A 726 6.52 26.95 4.31
N HIS A 727 7.18 25.97 4.93
CA HIS A 727 8.21 26.15 5.96
C HIS A 727 9.62 26.41 5.40
N THR A 728 9.71 26.73 4.10
CA THR A 728 10.95 27.07 3.43
C THR A 728 10.95 28.55 3.09
N GLN A 729 12.13 29.12 2.81
CA GLN A 729 12.21 30.51 2.35
C GLN A 729 12.01 30.65 0.83
N TYR A 730 11.67 29.58 0.11
CA TYR A 730 11.37 29.65 -1.32
C TYR A 730 10.16 30.57 -1.56
N PRO A 731 10.24 31.52 -2.50
CA PRO A 731 9.14 32.42 -2.84
C PRO A 731 7.87 31.67 -3.25
N VAL A 732 6.72 32.19 -2.85
CA VAL A 732 5.39 31.73 -3.31
C VAL A 732 4.82 32.75 -4.28
N GLU A 733 4.51 32.30 -5.50
CA GLU A 733 3.85 33.09 -6.54
C GLU A 733 2.43 32.56 -6.78
N MET A 734 1.42 33.35 -6.43
CA MET A 734 0.02 33.07 -6.69
C MET A 734 -0.44 33.84 -7.93
N ASN A 735 -0.72 33.12 -9.02
CA ASN A 735 -1.07 33.76 -10.30
C ASN A 735 -2.52 34.29 -10.29
N THR A 736 -2.88 35.09 -11.31
CA THR A 736 -4.23 35.62 -11.55
C THR A 736 -5.36 34.59 -11.58
N LYS A 737 -5.03 33.31 -11.80
CA LYS A 737 -5.98 32.17 -11.78
C LYS A 737 -6.03 31.41 -10.45
N SER A 738 -5.37 31.91 -9.41
CA SER A 738 -5.47 31.36 -8.06
C SER A 738 -6.63 32.00 -7.29
N THR A 739 -7.40 31.18 -6.58
CA THR A 739 -8.51 31.63 -5.73
C THR A 739 -8.53 30.85 -4.42
N GLY A 740 -8.81 31.54 -3.30
CA GLY A 740 -9.04 30.87 -2.01
C GLY A 740 -7.83 30.15 -1.41
N THR A 741 -6.61 30.46 -1.86
CA THR A 741 -5.40 29.86 -1.26
C THR A 741 -5.15 30.44 0.12
N SER A 742 -4.96 29.60 1.14
CA SER A 742 -4.76 30.01 2.53
C SER A 742 -3.63 29.23 3.19
N GLY A 743 -3.20 29.63 4.38
CA GLY A 743 -2.13 28.96 5.15
C GLY A 743 -1.02 29.92 5.55
N ARG A 744 0.24 29.45 5.57
CA ARG A 744 1.41 30.24 5.98
C ARG A 744 2.64 29.99 5.12
N THR A 745 3.53 30.97 5.07
CA THR A 745 4.84 30.81 4.46
C THR A 745 5.95 31.63 5.12
N ASP A 746 7.14 31.05 5.15
CA ASP A 746 8.40 31.71 5.54
C ASP A 746 9.09 32.41 4.35
N GLY A 747 8.65 32.13 3.12
CA GLY A 747 9.12 32.74 1.88
C GLY A 747 8.41 34.06 1.54
N SER A 748 8.93 34.78 0.54
CA SER A 748 8.26 35.99 0.03
C SER A 748 6.99 35.62 -0.76
N VAL A 749 5.92 36.39 -0.58
CA VAL A 749 4.65 36.19 -1.30
C VAL A 749 4.45 37.23 -2.38
N VAL A 750 4.12 36.78 -3.59
CA VAL A 750 3.57 37.61 -4.66
C VAL A 750 2.20 37.07 -5.02
N ASP A 751 1.16 37.89 -4.84
CA ASP A 751 -0.23 37.49 -5.04
C ASP A 751 -0.92 38.34 -6.10
N TYR A 752 -1.30 37.69 -7.20
CA TYR A 752 -2.08 38.27 -8.29
C TYR A 752 -3.52 37.72 -8.34
N GLY A 753 -3.87 36.77 -7.47
CA GLY A 753 -5.14 36.06 -7.46
C GLY A 753 -6.24 36.79 -6.70
N THR A 754 -7.31 36.04 -6.38
CA THR A 754 -8.49 36.59 -5.68
C THR A 754 -8.87 35.79 -4.46
N GLY A 755 -9.11 36.44 -3.33
CA GLY A 755 -9.56 35.76 -2.10
C GLY A 755 -8.49 34.87 -1.46
N ASN A 756 -7.23 35.02 -1.85
CA ASN A 756 -6.11 34.34 -1.19
C ASN A 756 -5.79 35.05 0.14
N SER A 757 -5.36 34.27 1.13
CA SER A 757 -5.02 34.72 2.47
C SER A 757 -3.85 33.91 3.02
N LEU A 758 -2.68 34.04 2.38
CA LEU A 758 -1.46 33.38 2.82
C LEU A 758 -0.70 34.28 3.81
N ALA A 759 -0.56 33.83 5.06
CA ALA A 759 0.14 34.59 6.08
C ALA A 759 1.66 34.49 5.87
N GLN A 760 2.29 35.59 5.45
CA GLN A 760 3.74 35.70 5.44
C GLN A 760 4.27 36.01 6.84
N ILE A 761 5.17 35.18 7.35
CA ILE A 761 5.83 35.40 8.64
C ILE A 761 7.25 35.89 8.36
N PRO A 762 7.59 37.18 8.62
CA PRO A 762 8.92 37.70 8.33
C PRO A 762 9.99 36.97 9.14
N VAL A 763 10.93 36.33 8.45
CA VAL A 763 12.14 35.79 9.08
C VAL A 763 13.01 36.96 9.56
N THR A 764 12.97 37.25 10.85
CA THR A 764 13.85 38.25 11.46
C THR A 764 15.22 37.61 11.75
N THR A 765 16.10 37.70 10.74
CA THR A 765 17.57 37.52 10.82
C THR A 765 18.10 36.14 11.23
N ALA A 766 18.73 35.48 10.23
CA ALA A 766 19.79 34.46 10.30
C ALA A 766 19.57 33.23 11.21
N GLY A 767 19.11 32.16 10.58
CA GLY A 767 19.16 30.79 11.10
C GLY A 767 18.18 29.93 10.31
N GLY A 768 18.69 29.09 9.40
CA GLY A 768 17.89 28.06 8.75
C GLY A 768 17.31 27.09 9.80
N TYR A 769 16.19 26.48 9.44
CA TYR A 769 15.33 25.56 10.21
C TYR A 769 14.44 26.20 11.28
N GLY A 770 13.18 25.76 11.26
CA GLY A 770 12.05 26.33 11.98
C GLY A 770 12.35 26.75 13.41
N VAL A 771 12.21 28.06 13.65
CA VAL A 771 12.19 28.73 14.97
C VAL A 771 13.21 28.15 15.98
N VAL A 772 14.48 28.56 15.89
CA VAL A 772 15.43 28.41 17.00
C VAL A 772 15.97 29.79 17.40
N GLN A 773 15.20 30.52 18.21
CA GLN A 773 15.80 31.50 19.12
C GLN A 773 15.83 30.91 20.53
N THR A 774 17.04 30.84 21.10
CA THR A 774 17.22 30.63 22.54
C THR A 774 16.84 31.94 23.22
N ILE A 775 15.80 31.92 24.04
CA ILE A 775 15.28 33.09 24.75
C ILE A 775 15.88 33.09 26.15
N GLN A 776 16.46 34.22 26.56
CA GLN A 776 16.94 34.35 27.92
C GLN A 776 15.73 34.55 28.85
N ALA A 777 15.73 33.88 30.00
CA ALA A 777 14.62 33.93 30.92
C ALA A 777 14.40 35.34 31.49
N GLU A 778 15.45 36.15 31.58
CA GLU A 778 15.39 37.56 31.98
C GLU A 778 14.90 38.54 30.89
N GLU A 779 14.56 38.07 29.68
CA GLU A 779 14.01 38.89 28.58
C GLU A 779 12.47 38.99 28.61
N PHE A 780 11.85 38.63 29.73
CA PHE A 780 10.40 38.69 29.91
C PHE A 780 9.84 40.13 29.76
N SER A 781 8.60 40.24 29.31
CA SER A 781 7.85 41.50 29.19
C SER A 781 7.37 42.01 30.56
N THR A 782 6.77 41.12 31.36
CA THR A 782 6.29 41.41 32.72
C THR A 782 6.50 40.22 33.65
N GLN A 783 6.43 40.43 34.97
CA GLN A 783 6.60 39.36 35.95
C GLN A 783 5.78 39.59 37.22
N SER A 784 5.62 38.54 38.03
CA SER A 784 5.11 38.58 39.41
C SER A 784 5.97 37.72 40.33
N GLY A 785 6.57 38.33 41.35
CA GLY A 785 7.29 37.66 42.46
C GLY A 785 8.66 37.07 42.14
N ALA A 786 8.91 36.62 40.90
CA ALA A 786 10.24 36.19 40.44
C ALA A 786 11.25 37.36 40.40
N SER A 787 12.55 37.06 40.46
CA SER A 787 13.59 38.10 40.40
C SER A 787 14.81 37.66 39.57
N ILE A 788 15.43 38.62 38.89
CA ILE A 788 16.70 38.38 38.19
C ILE A 788 17.83 38.28 39.21
N GLN A 789 18.61 37.21 39.12
CA GLN A 789 19.80 36.95 39.92
C GLN A 789 21.06 36.95 39.03
N THR A 790 22.24 37.16 39.62
CA THR A 790 23.52 37.15 38.90
C THR A 790 24.48 36.15 39.54
N ARG A 791 25.03 35.25 38.73
CA ARG A 791 26.02 34.25 39.13
C ARG A 791 27.41 34.86 39.28
N GLY A 792 28.31 34.13 39.94
CA GLY A 792 29.71 34.54 40.13
C GLY A 792 30.54 34.67 38.84
N ASP A 793 30.05 34.10 37.73
CA ASP A 793 30.62 34.18 36.38
C ASP A 793 30.03 35.33 35.53
N GLY A 794 29.09 36.11 36.09
CA GLY A 794 28.46 37.26 35.43
C GLY A 794 27.19 36.94 34.64
N ILE A 795 26.75 35.67 34.58
CA ILE A 795 25.53 35.29 33.86
C ILE A 795 24.28 35.62 34.71
N ARG A 796 23.26 36.20 34.08
CA ARG A 796 21.96 36.52 34.70
C ARG A 796 20.98 35.39 34.46
N HIS A 797 20.04 35.18 35.38
CA HIS A 797 19.00 34.16 35.29
C HIS A 797 17.82 34.53 36.18
N MET A 798 16.68 33.88 36.01
CA MET A 798 15.52 34.01 36.90
C MET A 798 15.66 33.10 38.13
N GLY A 799 15.41 33.64 39.32
CA GLY A 799 15.47 32.93 40.59
C GLY A 799 14.72 33.62 41.74
N ALA A 800 14.82 33.04 42.94
CA ALA A 800 14.11 33.47 44.15
C ALA A 800 12.56 33.55 44.00
N ALA A 801 12.00 32.73 43.11
CA ALA A 801 10.55 32.60 42.93
C ALA A 801 9.89 31.80 44.07
N ASN A 802 8.61 32.09 44.31
CA ASN A 802 7.69 31.36 45.19
C ASN A 802 6.60 30.65 44.38
N ASP A 803 5.83 29.77 45.03
CA ASP A 803 4.76 29.04 44.36
C ASP A 803 3.73 30.00 43.75
N GLY A 804 3.51 29.88 42.45
CA GLY A 804 2.58 30.74 41.69
C GLY A 804 3.19 32.05 41.18
N ASP A 805 4.48 32.31 41.42
CA ASP A 805 5.20 33.39 40.75
C ASP A 805 5.37 33.07 39.26
N TRP A 806 5.51 34.10 38.42
CA TRP A 806 5.58 33.91 36.97
C TRP A 806 6.35 35.02 36.26
N ILE A 807 6.83 34.68 35.07
CA ILE A 807 7.29 35.63 34.05
C ILE A 807 6.41 35.50 32.81
N CYS A 808 6.16 36.60 32.12
CA CYS A 808 5.29 36.67 30.95
C CYS A 808 6.05 37.27 29.76
N PHE A 809 5.93 36.63 28.61
CA PHE A 809 6.32 37.14 27.31
C PHE A 809 5.03 37.52 26.57
N GLU A 810 4.74 38.82 26.53
CA GLU A 810 3.56 39.34 25.84
C GLU A 810 3.72 39.15 24.33
N ASP A 811 2.60 38.88 23.65
CA ASP A 811 2.58 38.82 22.19
C ASP A 811 3.56 37.76 21.62
N PHE A 812 3.84 36.71 22.39
CA PHE A 812 4.79 35.66 22.04
C PHE A 812 4.29 34.84 20.84
N PHE A 813 5.13 34.73 19.81
CA PHE A 813 4.77 34.04 18.58
C PHE A 813 5.16 32.56 18.67
N MET A 814 4.16 31.68 18.85
CA MET A 814 4.35 30.23 18.93
C MET A 814 4.56 29.57 17.56
N GLY A 815 4.89 30.32 16.50
CA GLY A 815 5.20 29.74 15.19
C GLY A 815 4.15 28.74 14.70
N SER A 816 4.63 27.56 14.30
CA SER A 816 3.81 26.51 13.70
C SER A 816 3.12 25.55 14.65
N GLY A 817 3.19 25.79 15.95
CA GLY A 817 2.84 24.79 16.97
C GLY A 817 4.07 24.00 17.40
N PRO A 818 4.98 24.59 18.21
CA PRO A 818 6.06 23.85 18.81
C PRO A 818 5.46 22.75 19.68
N ASN A 819 5.94 21.53 19.50
CA ASN A 819 5.55 20.38 20.30
C ASN A 819 6.60 20.02 21.34
N ARG A 820 7.72 20.76 21.43
CA ARG A 820 8.77 20.53 22.42
C ARG A 820 9.27 21.84 23.00
N PHE A 821 9.59 21.81 24.29
CA PHE A 821 10.19 22.91 25.04
C PHE A 821 11.39 22.39 25.80
N GLU A 822 12.50 23.11 25.71
CA GLU A 822 13.67 22.87 26.55
C GLU A 822 13.93 24.10 27.41
N ALA A 823 14.13 23.88 28.70
CA ALA A 823 14.56 24.89 29.66
C ALA A 823 15.90 24.52 30.29
N PHE A 824 16.81 25.48 30.32
CA PHE A 824 18.06 25.36 31.06
C PHE A 824 17.83 25.84 32.49
N VAL A 825 17.76 24.89 33.41
CA VAL A 825 17.30 25.10 34.79
C VAL A 825 18.32 24.63 35.81
N MET A 826 18.19 25.12 37.04
CA MET A 826 18.92 24.64 38.22
C MET A 826 17.92 24.24 39.30
N GLY A 827 18.06 23.02 39.82
CA GLY A 827 17.22 22.52 40.92
C GLY A 827 17.38 23.30 42.23
N GLY A 828 16.26 23.62 42.87
CA GLY A 828 16.23 24.23 44.20
C GLY A 828 16.47 23.22 45.34
N ALA A 829 16.23 23.63 46.59
CA ALA A 829 16.40 22.77 47.77
C ALA A 829 15.42 21.57 47.82
N ALA A 830 14.37 21.59 47.01
CA ALA A 830 13.39 20.54 46.81
C ALA A 830 12.99 20.53 45.31
N ALA A 831 12.27 19.50 44.88
CA ALA A 831 11.79 19.43 43.50
C ALA A 831 10.66 20.47 43.28
N GLY A 832 10.58 21.00 42.08
CA GLY A 832 9.55 21.93 41.63
C GLY A 832 9.24 21.73 40.15
N SER A 833 8.49 22.65 39.55
CA SER A 833 8.25 22.66 38.11
C SER A 833 8.03 24.07 37.58
N ILE A 834 8.10 24.20 36.25
CA ILE A 834 7.73 25.40 35.50
C ILE A 834 6.56 25.01 34.60
N GLU A 835 5.38 25.55 34.88
CA GLU A 835 4.20 25.41 34.02
C GLU A 835 4.24 26.45 32.90
N LEU A 836 3.98 26.01 31.68
CA LEU A 836 3.82 26.89 30.51
C LEU A 836 2.33 27.12 30.29
N ARG A 837 1.89 28.37 30.38
CA ARG A 837 0.48 28.76 30.25
C ARG A 837 0.27 29.85 29.22
N LEU A 838 -0.87 29.81 28.52
CA LEU A 838 -1.27 30.80 27.52
C LEU A 838 -2.32 31.77 28.07
N ASP A 839 -2.22 33.04 27.67
CA ASP A 839 -3.18 34.13 27.92
C ASP A 839 -3.49 34.42 29.40
N GLY A 840 -2.63 33.96 30.31
CA GLY A 840 -2.70 34.27 31.74
C GLY A 840 -1.95 33.28 32.62
N ALA A 841 -1.58 33.70 33.83
CA ALA A 841 -0.93 32.85 34.83
C ALA A 841 -1.83 31.68 35.33
N ALA A 842 -3.14 31.76 35.12
CA ALA A 842 -4.10 30.67 35.33
C ALA A 842 -4.77 30.20 34.01
N GLY A 843 -4.20 30.61 32.87
CA GLY A 843 -4.71 30.29 31.54
C GLY A 843 -4.35 28.87 31.09
N THR A 844 -4.54 28.60 29.80
CA THR A 844 -4.41 27.25 29.23
C THR A 844 -3.02 26.67 29.46
N LEU A 845 -2.93 25.57 30.18
CA LEU A 845 -1.67 24.84 30.40
C LEU A 845 -1.28 24.08 29.14
N ILE A 846 -0.08 24.35 28.63
CA ILE A 846 0.45 23.74 27.39
C ILE A 846 1.66 22.84 27.64
N GLY A 847 2.23 22.84 28.85
CA GLY A 847 3.31 21.95 29.24
C GLY A 847 3.71 22.17 30.70
N THR A 848 4.30 21.16 31.34
CA THR A 848 4.86 21.28 32.70
C THR A 848 6.27 20.71 32.71
N CYS A 849 7.28 21.57 32.90
CA CYS A 849 8.68 21.20 32.95
C CYS A 849 9.06 20.85 34.39
N PRO A 850 9.23 19.55 34.74
CA PRO A 850 9.68 19.18 36.08
C PRO A 850 11.13 19.59 36.28
N VAL A 851 11.46 20.03 37.50
CA VAL A 851 12.84 20.33 37.88
C VAL A 851 13.16 19.61 39.18
N ALA A 852 14.14 18.70 39.13
CA ALA A 852 14.54 17.89 40.27
C ALA A 852 15.16 18.72 41.41
N ALA A 853 15.17 18.15 42.62
CA ALA A 853 15.85 18.75 43.78
C ALA A 853 17.38 18.65 43.64
N GLY A 854 18.10 19.75 43.86
CA GLY A 854 19.52 19.78 44.24
C GLY A 854 20.60 19.23 43.29
N SER A 855 21.53 20.11 42.88
CA SER A 855 22.97 19.79 42.70
C SER A 855 23.85 21.05 42.58
N GLY A 856 23.25 22.21 42.26
CA GLY A 856 23.99 23.43 41.92
C GLY A 856 24.53 23.45 40.49
N ALA A 857 24.29 22.38 39.71
CA ALA A 857 24.58 22.32 38.29
C ALA A 857 23.35 22.77 37.47
N TRP A 858 23.62 23.42 36.34
CA TRP A 858 22.60 23.75 35.36
C TRP A 858 22.41 22.58 34.40
N VAL A 859 21.15 22.21 34.16
CA VAL A 859 20.76 21.09 33.31
C VAL A 859 19.72 21.55 32.30
N ALA A 860 19.72 20.94 31.12
CA ALA A 860 18.66 21.14 30.14
C ALA A 860 17.54 20.13 30.42
N GLU A 861 16.36 20.62 30.79
CA GLU A 861 15.15 19.83 30.96
C GLU A 861 14.27 19.99 29.72
N THR A 862 13.76 18.89 29.18
CA THR A 862 12.93 18.92 27.97
C THR A 862 11.57 18.29 28.23
N ILE A 863 10.52 18.88 27.66
CA ILE A 863 9.15 18.37 27.68
C ILE A 863 8.48 18.51 26.32
N THR A 864 7.41 17.74 26.13
CA THR A 864 6.47 17.89 25.02
C THR A 864 5.41 18.95 25.35
N LEU A 865 4.85 19.60 24.33
CA LEU A 865 3.83 20.64 24.45
C LEU A 865 2.53 20.25 23.76
N ASN A 866 1.41 20.66 24.34
CA ASN A 866 0.07 20.49 23.77
C ASN A 866 -0.23 21.60 22.76
N GLU A 867 0.33 21.45 21.56
CA GLU A 867 0.10 22.25 20.33
C GLU A 867 -0.34 23.73 20.51
N PRO A 868 0.47 24.59 21.14
CA PRO A 868 0.18 26.01 21.24
C PRO A 868 0.28 26.68 19.85
N ARG A 869 -0.79 27.31 19.34
CA ARG A 869 -0.79 27.97 18.02
C ARG A 869 -0.99 29.49 18.11
N GLY A 870 -0.42 30.20 17.14
CA GLY A 870 -0.63 31.63 16.94
C GLY A 870 0.15 32.54 17.90
N LYS A 871 -0.18 33.83 17.85
CA LYS A 871 0.40 34.85 18.73
C LYS A 871 -0.39 34.90 20.04
N ARG A 872 0.26 34.64 21.17
CA ARG A 872 -0.37 34.49 22.51
C ARG A 872 0.57 35.03 23.58
N ASP A 873 0.03 35.42 24.72
CA ASP A 873 0.88 35.73 25.87
C ASP A 873 1.36 34.43 26.51
N LEU A 874 2.68 34.22 26.61
CA LEU A 874 3.28 33.05 27.24
C LEU A 874 3.65 33.36 28.70
N TYR A 875 3.06 32.63 29.62
CA TYR A 875 3.39 32.65 31.04
C TYR A 875 4.22 31.42 31.41
N LEU A 876 5.39 31.63 32.02
CA LEU A 876 6.15 30.58 32.71
C LEU A 876 5.89 30.73 34.21
N VAL A 877 5.13 29.81 34.79
CA VAL A 877 4.66 29.84 36.18
C VAL A 877 5.47 28.85 37.02
N PHE A 878 6.15 29.35 38.04
CA PHE A 878 6.98 28.54 38.93
C PHE A 878 6.12 27.86 40.00
N LYS A 879 6.26 26.54 40.16
CA LYS A 879 5.47 25.72 41.08
C LYS A 879 6.35 24.92 42.03
N GLY A 880 5.96 24.83 43.31
CA GLY A 880 6.65 24.00 44.31
C GLY A 880 6.59 24.57 45.73
N THR A 881 7.52 24.19 46.62
CA THR A 881 7.54 24.66 48.01
C THR A 881 8.30 25.98 48.15
N ALA A 882 7.77 26.94 48.92
CA ALA A 882 8.41 28.25 49.13
C ALA A 882 9.86 28.11 49.63
N GLY A 883 10.80 28.79 48.94
CA GLY A 883 12.24 28.73 49.24
C GLY A 883 13.01 27.58 48.57
N ALA A 884 12.37 26.81 47.69
CA ALA A 884 12.94 25.60 47.08
C ALA A 884 12.75 25.50 45.55
N LEU A 885 12.42 26.61 44.87
CA LEU A 885 12.07 26.62 43.44
C LEU A 885 13.28 26.69 42.50
N PRO A 886 13.12 26.22 41.25
CA PRO A 886 14.21 26.15 40.30
C PRO A 886 14.65 27.53 39.76
N GLY A 887 15.94 27.67 39.49
CA GLY A 887 16.45 28.76 38.66
C GLY A 887 16.23 28.46 37.18
N LEU A 888 15.94 29.48 36.37
CA LEU A 888 15.75 29.36 34.92
C LEU A 888 16.65 30.39 34.21
N ASP A 889 17.57 29.93 33.36
CA ASP A 889 18.53 30.77 32.64
C ASP A 889 18.02 31.14 31.26
N ARG A 890 17.67 30.12 30.47
CA ARG A 890 17.23 30.26 29.09
C ARG A 890 16.27 29.13 28.74
N PHE A 891 15.45 29.35 27.73
CA PHE A 891 14.58 28.31 27.19
C PHE A 891 14.48 28.45 25.67
N ARG A 892 13.99 27.39 25.04
CA ARG A 892 13.83 27.31 23.59
C ARG A 892 12.67 26.39 23.24
N PHE A 893 11.97 26.73 22.16
CA PHE A 893 10.89 25.93 21.60
C PHE A 893 11.40 25.20 20.36
N TYR A 894 10.90 23.99 20.14
CA TYR A 894 11.15 23.23 18.92
C TYR A 894 9.86 22.69 18.36
N VAL A 895 9.82 22.61 17.04
CA VAL A 895 9.05 21.57 16.37
C VAL A 895 10.00 20.39 16.23
N GLU A 896 9.95 19.47 17.18
CA GLU A 896 10.49 18.15 16.95
C GLU A 896 9.49 17.49 16.01
N PHE A 897 9.74 17.54 14.71
CA PHE A 897 9.00 16.66 13.81
C PHE A 897 9.32 15.26 14.31
N PRO A 898 8.34 14.49 14.82
CA PRO A 898 8.62 13.11 15.16
C PRO A 898 9.23 12.52 13.89
N GLY A 899 10.44 11.95 13.99
CA GLY A 899 10.85 11.00 12.98
C GLY A 899 9.73 9.97 12.92
N ARG A 900 9.10 9.83 11.75
CA ARG A 900 7.76 9.28 11.56
C ARG A 900 6.66 10.16 12.16
N LYS A 901 5.89 10.81 11.29
CA LYS A 901 4.46 11.07 11.47
C LYS A 901 3.91 9.87 12.23
N ALA A 902 3.24 10.12 13.36
CA ALA A 902 2.58 9.06 14.12
C ALA A 902 1.91 8.12 13.13
N ALA A 903 2.31 6.83 13.14
CA ALA A 903 1.84 5.83 12.20
C ALA A 903 0.33 6.01 12.03
N LYS A 904 -0.15 6.10 10.78
CA LYS A 904 -1.52 6.46 10.42
C LYS A 904 -2.55 6.03 11.48
N GLY A 905 -3.19 7.00 12.13
CA GLY A 905 -4.22 6.78 13.14
C GLY A 905 -3.75 6.27 14.52
N LEU A 906 -2.45 6.29 14.84
CA LEU A 906 -1.94 5.91 16.17
C LEU A 906 -2.41 6.92 17.23
N VAL A 907 -3.12 6.45 18.25
CA VAL A 907 -3.67 7.30 19.34
C VAL A 907 -3.15 6.92 20.72
N GLY A 908 -2.43 5.80 20.86
CA GLY A 908 -1.79 5.42 22.11
C GLY A 908 -0.69 4.38 21.90
N HIS A 909 0.42 4.50 22.62
CA HIS A 909 1.56 3.58 22.52
C HIS A 909 2.24 3.38 23.88
N TRP A 910 1.93 2.29 24.57
CA TRP A 910 2.53 1.92 25.86
C TRP A 910 3.60 0.86 25.65
N LYS A 911 4.87 1.30 25.58
CA LYS A 911 6.04 0.43 25.40
C LYS A 911 6.34 -0.45 26.61
N PHE A 912 6.01 0.03 27.82
CA PHE A 912 6.36 -0.60 29.10
C PHE A 912 7.86 -0.70 29.39
N ASP A 913 8.65 0.25 28.90
CA ASP A 913 10.11 0.34 29.12
C ASP A 913 10.50 0.95 30.48
N GLU A 914 9.53 1.39 31.29
CA GLU A 914 9.84 1.87 32.63
C GLU A 914 10.37 0.76 33.53
N THR A 915 11.24 1.15 34.47
CA THR A 915 11.86 0.20 35.41
C THR A 915 11.25 0.25 36.81
N ALA A 916 10.40 1.25 37.09
CA ALA A 916 9.72 1.44 38.37
C ALA A 916 8.56 2.44 38.26
N GLY A 917 7.68 2.44 39.27
CA GLY A 917 6.57 3.38 39.39
C GLY A 917 5.21 2.77 39.04
N THR A 918 4.17 3.61 39.00
CA THR A 918 2.77 3.22 38.75
C THR A 918 2.19 3.84 37.48
N VAL A 919 3.03 4.46 36.66
CA VAL A 919 2.62 5.13 35.41
C VAL A 919 3.23 4.34 34.26
N ALA A 920 2.40 3.93 33.31
CA ALA A 920 2.83 3.40 32.03
C ALA A 920 2.76 4.54 31.01
N SER A 921 3.91 4.99 30.49
CA SER A 921 3.93 6.18 29.67
C SER A 921 3.40 5.91 28.27
N ASP A 922 2.60 6.84 27.74
CA ASP A 922 2.20 6.85 26.35
C ASP A 922 3.27 7.54 25.50
N SER A 923 3.83 6.81 24.55
CA SER A 923 4.87 7.23 23.60
C SER A 923 4.30 7.71 22.27
N SER A 924 2.97 7.72 22.08
CA SER A 924 2.34 8.14 20.82
C SER A 924 2.39 9.65 20.56
N GLY A 925 2.68 10.43 21.61
CA GLY A 925 2.64 11.90 21.57
C GLY A 925 1.35 12.52 22.09
N TYR A 926 0.31 11.71 22.39
CA TYR A 926 -0.99 12.21 22.87
C TYR A 926 -1.11 12.28 24.41
N GLY A 927 -0.14 11.74 25.15
CA GLY A 927 -0.10 11.85 26.61
C GLY A 927 -1.16 11.01 27.32
N HIS A 928 -1.66 9.95 26.67
CA HIS A 928 -2.65 9.02 27.22
C HIS A 928 -2.01 8.02 28.22
N HIS A 929 -1.27 8.51 29.20
CA HIS A 929 -0.56 7.69 30.18
C HIS A 929 -1.50 6.73 30.92
N GLY A 930 -1.11 5.46 31.01
CA GLY A 930 -1.80 4.43 31.78
C GLY A 930 -1.46 4.47 33.27
N THR A 931 -2.40 4.07 34.12
CA THR A 931 -2.16 3.89 35.56
C THR A 931 -2.11 2.42 35.91
N MET A 932 -0.94 1.94 36.34
CA MET A 932 -0.67 0.56 36.69
C MET A 932 -1.02 0.25 38.16
N ALA A 933 -1.61 -0.91 38.41
CA ALA A 933 -1.78 -1.49 39.74
C ALA A 933 -1.48 -2.99 39.74
N ASN A 934 -0.73 -3.46 40.75
CA ASN A 934 -0.38 -4.86 41.04
C ASN A 934 0.37 -5.65 39.95
N ALA A 935 0.62 -5.08 38.76
CA ALA A 935 1.56 -5.61 37.76
C ALA A 935 3.01 -5.31 38.14
N ALA A 936 3.97 -6.02 37.54
CA ALA A 936 5.40 -5.86 37.81
C ALA A 936 6.20 -5.55 36.53
N TRP A 937 7.12 -4.59 36.62
CA TRP A 937 8.09 -4.28 35.56
C TRP A 937 9.10 -5.44 35.42
N VAL A 938 9.22 -5.99 34.22
CA VAL A 938 10.11 -7.10 33.86
C VAL A 938 10.81 -6.81 32.52
N SER A 939 11.78 -7.65 32.13
CA SER A 939 12.35 -7.57 30.78
C SER A 939 11.35 -8.12 29.75
N GLY A 940 11.17 -7.38 28.66
CA GLY A 940 10.18 -7.65 27.63
C GLY A 940 10.70 -8.34 26.38
N LYS A 941 9.87 -8.32 25.34
CA LYS A 941 10.27 -8.64 23.97
C LYS A 941 11.15 -7.54 23.40
N LYS A 942 10.87 -6.28 23.73
CA LYS A 942 11.65 -5.10 23.37
C LYS A 942 11.83 -4.23 24.62
N GLY A 943 13.03 -4.22 25.18
CA GLY A 943 13.29 -3.45 26.41
C GLY A 943 12.55 -4.02 27.61
N GLY A 944 11.60 -3.25 28.16
CA GLY A 944 10.78 -3.64 29.32
C GLY A 944 9.44 -4.29 28.93
N ALA A 945 8.74 -4.84 29.92
CA ALA A 945 7.37 -5.33 29.80
C ALA A 945 6.66 -5.30 31.17
N LEU A 946 5.36 -5.56 31.17
CA LEU A 946 4.60 -5.77 32.40
C LEU A 946 4.16 -7.22 32.55
N ASP A 947 4.48 -7.81 33.70
CA ASP A 947 3.97 -9.11 34.16
C ASP A 947 2.64 -8.92 34.91
N PHE A 948 1.59 -9.55 34.39
CA PHE A 948 0.25 -9.51 34.95
C PHE A 948 -0.09 -10.73 35.81
N GLY A 949 0.81 -11.71 36.00
CA GLY A 949 0.54 -12.98 36.68
C GLY A 949 -0.02 -12.88 38.10
N ALA A 950 0.27 -11.79 38.82
CA ALA A 950 -0.27 -11.52 40.15
C ALA A 950 -1.81 -11.31 40.17
N GLY A 951 -2.44 -11.43 41.34
CA GLY A 951 -3.88 -11.24 41.48
C GLY A 951 -4.27 -9.76 41.40
N ALA A 952 -5.22 -9.45 40.52
CA ALA A 952 -5.74 -8.09 40.28
C ALA A 952 -4.75 -7.09 39.66
N SER A 953 -3.83 -7.58 38.83
CA SER A 953 -2.94 -6.77 37.99
C SER A 953 -3.69 -6.07 36.85
N THR A 954 -3.44 -4.78 36.61
CA THR A 954 -4.12 -4.00 35.56
C THR A 954 -3.34 -2.74 35.19
N VAL A 955 -3.55 -2.25 33.97
CA VAL A 955 -3.24 -0.87 33.57
C VAL A 955 -4.52 -0.20 33.10
N SER A 956 -4.97 0.83 33.82
CA SER A 956 -6.14 1.63 33.44
C SER A 956 -5.75 2.67 32.40
N ILE A 957 -6.49 2.75 31.31
CA ILE A 957 -6.27 3.70 30.21
C ILE A 957 -7.29 4.84 30.32
N PRO A 958 -6.88 6.11 30.14
CA PRO A 958 -7.80 7.24 30.23
C PRO A 958 -8.80 7.22 29.06
N SER A 959 -10.06 7.59 29.34
CA SER A 959 -11.16 7.42 28.37
C SER A 959 -11.00 8.26 27.11
N ASN A 960 -10.33 9.42 27.20
CA ASN A 960 -10.09 10.30 26.06
C ASN A 960 -9.16 9.70 24.99
N ALA A 961 -8.46 8.59 25.30
CA ALA A 961 -7.73 7.82 24.30
C ALA A 961 -8.62 7.20 23.21
N PHE A 962 -9.95 7.19 23.41
CA PHE A 962 -10.93 6.61 22.50
C PHE A 962 -11.87 7.65 21.88
N ASP A 963 -11.61 8.95 22.05
CA ASP A 963 -12.50 10.02 21.55
C ASP A 963 -12.65 10.00 20.01
N SER A 964 -11.61 9.56 19.29
CA SER A 964 -11.63 9.42 17.83
C SER A 964 -12.08 8.03 17.34
N VAL A 965 -12.17 7.03 18.23
CA VAL A 965 -12.58 5.66 17.86
C VAL A 965 -14.09 5.63 17.61
N GLN A 966 -14.47 5.42 16.35
CA GLN A 966 -15.87 5.33 15.94
C GLN A 966 -16.13 4.10 15.06
N GLU A 967 -15.62 4.14 13.84
CA GLU A 967 -15.93 3.18 12.78
C GLU A 967 -14.79 2.17 12.59
N GLU A 968 -13.58 2.54 12.97
CA GLU A 968 -12.37 1.75 12.77
C GLU A 968 -11.53 1.69 14.04
N ILE A 969 -10.76 0.62 14.21
CA ILE A 969 -9.80 0.48 15.31
C ILE A 969 -8.76 -0.60 14.96
N THR A 970 -7.55 -0.42 15.48
CA THR A 970 -6.55 -1.48 15.59
C THR A 970 -5.92 -1.50 16.98
N ILE A 971 -5.77 -2.70 17.56
CA ILE A 971 -5.00 -2.91 18.80
C ILE A 971 -3.88 -3.90 18.48
N ALA A 972 -2.62 -3.50 18.70
CA ALA A 972 -1.44 -4.33 18.51
C ALA A 972 -0.66 -4.48 19.81
N CYS A 973 -0.09 -5.65 20.08
CA CYS A 973 0.78 -5.87 21.23
C CYS A 973 1.65 -7.12 21.06
N TRP A 974 2.73 -7.21 21.83
CA TRP A 974 3.39 -8.47 22.11
C TRP A 974 2.77 -9.09 23.37
N ALA A 975 2.55 -10.40 23.34
CA ALA A 975 2.04 -11.16 24.47
C ALA A 975 2.83 -12.47 24.67
N PHE A 976 3.03 -12.83 25.93
CA PHE A 976 3.62 -14.10 26.37
C PHE A 976 2.70 -14.70 27.43
N GLY A 977 2.12 -15.86 27.17
CA GLY A 977 1.30 -16.61 28.10
C GLY A 977 2.13 -17.51 29.01
N ASP A 978 1.81 -17.49 30.31
CA ASP A 978 2.40 -18.42 31.29
C ASP A 978 1.71 -19.78 31.25
N ALA A 979 2.28 -20.77 31.94
CA ALA A 979 1.69 -22.11 32.13
C ALA A 979 0.33 -22.13 32.87
N ALA A 980 -0.14 -20.97 33.34
CA ALA A 980 -1.47 -20.79 33.90
C ALA A 980 -2.54 -20.43 32.84
N GLN A 981 -2.12 -20.13 31.60
CA GLN A 981 -3.00 -20.02 30.44
C GLN A 981 -3.35 -21.41 29.88
N PRO A 982 -4.54 -21.59 29.27
CA PRO A 982 -5.57 -20.58 29.08
C PRO A 982 -6.47 -20.44 30.31
N THR A 983 -6.96 -19.24 30.59
CA THR A 983 -7.91 -19.00 31.70
C THR A 983 -9.00 -18.01 31.32
N ALA A 984 -9.98 -17.82 32.21
CA ALA A 984 -11.08 -16.89 31.99
C ALA A 984 -10.64 -15.45 32.34
N ASP A 985 -9.83 -14.85 31.49
CA ASP A 985 -9.23 -13.51 31.66
C ASP A 985 -9.50 -12.57 30.48
N SER A 986 -8.98 -11.35 30.54
CA SER A 986 -8.98 -10.39 29.42
C SER A 986 -7.59 -9.78 29.25
N LEU A 987 -7.10 -9.75 28.01
CA LEU A 987 -5.86 -9.06 27.63
C LEU A 987 -6.09 -7.56 27.40
N PHE A 988 -7.25 -7.20 26.83
CA PHE A 988 -7.69 -5.82 26.67
C PHE A 988 -9.19 -5.76 26.87
N TYR A 989 -9.70 -4.73 27.54
CA TYR A 989 -11.13 -4.62 27.85
C TYR A 989 -11.58 -3.16 27.86
N ALA A 990 -12.71 -2.85 27.20
CA ALA A 990 -13.29 -1.50 27.17
C ALA A 990 -14.82 -1.51 27.28
N VAL A 991 -15.39 -0.49 27.93
CA VAL A 991 -16.83 -0.40 28.23
C VAL A 991 -17.42 0.99 27.97
N ASP A 992 -18.71 1.02 27.61
CA ASP A 992 -19.60 2.18 27.71
C ASP A 992 -20.48 1.99 28.96
N GLY A 993 -20.17 2.75 30.03
CA GLY A 993 -20.73 2.53 31.36
C GLY A 993 -20.40 1.12 31.88
N SER A 994 -21.39 0.22 31.86
CA SER A 994 -21.23 -1.19 32.24
C SER A 994 -21.31 -2.16 31.06
N THR A 995 -21.54 -1.65 29.85
CA THR A 995 -21.72 -2.46 28.64
C THR A 995 -20.36 -2.67 27.97
N ARG A 996 -20.04 -3.91 27.62
CA ARG A 996 -18.81 -4.24 26.92
C ARG A 996 -18.85 -3.73 25.48
N VAL A 997 -17.79 -2.99 25.10
CA VAL A 997 -17.58 -2.51 23.73
C VAL A 997 -16.44 -3.28 23.07
N LEU A 998 -15.30 -3.41 23.76
CA LEU A 998 -14.12 -4.12 23.26
C LEU A 998 -13.68 -5.19 24.26
N ASN A 999 -13.25 -6.35 23.77
CA ASN A 999 -12.58 -7.35 24.61
C ASN A 999 -11.73 -8.33 23.79
N ILE A 1000 -10.49 -8.52 24.23
CA ILE A 1000 -9.56 -9.52 23.71
C ILE A 1000 -9.37 -10.61 24.77
N HIS A 1001 -9.74 -11.84 24.43
CA HIS A 1001 -9.38 -13.03 25.20
C HIS A 1001 -8.23 -13.76 24.47
N LEU A 1002 -7.11 -14.07 25.13
CA LEU A 1002 -5.91 -14.60 24.44
C LEU A 1002 -5.17 -15.75 25.18
N PRO A 1003 -5.70 -16.98 25.18
CA PRO A 1003 -7.08 -17.37 24.88
C PRO A 1003 -7.92 -17.42 26.16
N TYR A 1004 -9.24 -17.52 26.01
CA TYR A 1004 -10.16 -17.80 27.12
C TYR A 1004 -10.01 -19.25 27.63
N SER A 1005 -10.61 -19.58 28.78
CA SER A 1005 -10.50 -20.92 29.43
C SER A 1005 -10.90 -22.14 28.59
N ASP A 1006 -11.54 -21.93 27.42
CA ASP A 1006 -11.88 -22.96 26.43
C ASP A 1006 -10.86 -23.06 25.29
N SER A 1007 -9.70 -22.41 25.42
CA SER A 1007 -8.63 -22.29 24.41
C SER A 1007 -9.02 -21.48 23.16
N THR A 1008 -10.09 -20.70 23.22
CA THR A 1008 -10.52 -19.85 22.11
C THR A 1008 -10.02 -18.42 22.29
N VAL A 1009 -9.42 -17.86 21.24
CA VAL A 1009 -9.14 -16.43 21.17
C VAL A 1009 -10.38 -15.72 20.68
N TYR A 1010 -10.79 -14.67 21.38
CA TYR A 1010 -11.97 -13.88 21.04
C TYR A 1010 -11.59 -12.43 20.78
N TRP A 1011 -12.15 -11.87 19.71
CA TRP A 1011 -12.15 -10.44 19.45
C TRP A 1011 -13.58 -9.93 19.41
N ASP A 1012 -13.98 -9.24 20.46
CA ASP A 1012 -15.27 -8.55 20.58
C ASP A 1012 -15.09 -7.07 20.26
N ALA A 1013 -15.87 -6.51 19.33
CA ALA A 1013 -15.88 -5.08 19.03
C ALA A 1013 -17.27 -4.57 18.58
N GLY A 1014 -17.84 -3.60 19.31
CA GLY A 1014 -19.07 -2.87 18.92
C GLY A 1014 -19.96 -2.45 20.10
N ASN A 1015 -20.81 -1.42 19.93
CA ASN A 1015 -21.68 -0.85 20.98
C ASN A 1015 -23.18 -0.74 20.60
N ASP A 1016 -23.60 -1.07 19.36
CA ASP A 1016 -25.01 -0.98 18.93
C ASP A 1016 -25.83 -2.25 19.26
N GLY A 1017 -26.38 -2.31 20.47
CA GLY A 1017 -27.16 -3.47 20.95
C GLY A 1017 -26.32 -4.71 21.30
N GLY A 1018 -25.00 -4.53 21.44
CA GLY A 1018 -23.99 -5.54 21.73
C GLY A 1018 -22.75 -5.36 20.87
N TYR A 1019 -21.86 -6.33 20.87
CA TYR A 1019 -20.63 -6.35 20.07
C TYR A 1019 -20.75 -7.29 18.87
N ASP A 1020 -19.88 -7.12 17.88
CA ASP A 1020 -19.55 -8.14 16.89
C ASP A 1020 -18.41 -9.02 17.42
N ARG A 1021 -18.36 -10.28 17.01
CA ARG A 1021 -17.37 -11.25 17.49
C ARG A 1021 -16.78 -12.05 16.34
N ILE A 1022 -15.46 -12.18 16.35
CA ILE A 1022 -14.75 -13.26 15.68
C ILE A 1022 -13.98 -14.09 16.71
N SER A 1023 -13.82 -15.38 16.43
CA SER A 1023 -13.21 -16.29 17.40
C SER A 1023 -12.67 -17.54 16.74
N THR A 1024 -11.48 -17.98 17.15
CA THR A 1024 -10.87 -19.22 16.68
C THR A 1024 -10.05 -19.87 17.79
N ASN A 1025 -9.89 -21.19 17.72
CA ASN A 1025 -9.13 -21.96 18.70
C ASN A 1025 -7.63 -21.70 18.54
N ALA A 1026 -6.91 -21.56 19.65
CA ALA A 1026 -5.46 -21.49 19.71
C ALA A 1026 -4.89 -22.76 20.34
N ALA A 1027 -3.83 -23.31 19.73
CA ALA A 1027 -3.01 -24.33 20.37
C ALA A 1027 -2.14 -23.69 21.46
N SER A 1028 -1.66 -24.47 22.44
CA SER A 1028 -0.81 -23.92 23.50
C SER A 1028 0.45 -23.23 22.96
N ALA A 1029 1.06 -23.78 21.91
CA ALA A 1029 2.20 -23.18 21.23
C ALA A 1029 1.91 -21.81 20.57
N ASP A 1030 0.64 -21.41 20.46
CA ASP A 1030 0.28 -20.14 19.86
C ASP A 1030 0.45 -18.95 20.82
N TYR A 1031 0.28 -19.19 22.13
CA TYR A 1031 0.25 -18.15 23.16
C TYR A 1031 1.18 -18.43 24.34
N GLU A 1032 1.51 -19.69 24.64
CA GLU A 1032 2.28 -20.08 25.82
C GLU A 1032 3.76 -20.31 25.49
N GLY A 1033 4.66 -19.85 26.37
CA GLY A 1033 6.07 -20.23 26.34
C GLY A 1033 6.93 -19.52 25.29
N SER A 1034 6.35 -18.63 24.49
CA SER A 1034 7.07 -17.76 23.57
C SER A 1034 6.31 -16.44 23.35
N TRP A 1035 7.05 -15.37 23.01
CA TRP A 1035 6.44 -14.09 22.62
C TRP A 1035 5.80 -14.22 21.24
N ALA A 1036 4.56 -13.75 21.12
CA ALA A 1036 3.88 -13.59 19.85
C ALA A 1036 3.32 -12.17 19.71
N HIS A 1037 3.45 -11.59 18.52
CA HIS A 1037 2.86 -10.30 18.18
C HIS A 1037 1.43 -10.51 17.73
N TRP A 1038 0.47 -9.84 18.35
CA TRP A 1038 -0.95 -9.98 18.05
C TRP A 1038 -1.54 -8.64 17.64
N VAL A 1039 -2.31 -8.64 16.55
CA VAL A 1039 -3.00 -7.44 16.05
C VAL A 1039 -4.47 -7.75 15.81
N PHE A 1040 -5.35 -6.90 16.31
CA PHE A 1040 -6.80 -7.02 16.21
C PHE A 1040 -7.37 -5.80 15.51
N THR A 1041 -8.02 -5.98 14.36
CA THR A 1041 -8.58 -4.87 13.57
C THR A 1041 -10.10 -4.98 13.45
N LYS A 1042 -10.74 -3.83 13.25
CA LYS A 1042 -12.16 -3.72 12.90
C LYS A 1042 -12.38 -2.51 12.01
N ASN A 1043 -13.21 -2.68 10.98
CA ASN A 1043 -13.76 -1.61 10.17
C ASN A 1043 -15.27 -1.84 9.97
N SER A 1044 -16.09 -1.02 10.63
CA SER A 1044 -17.55 -1.13 10.58
C SER A 1044 -18.15 -0.68 9.23
N LYS A 1045 -17.44 0.16 8.45
CA LYS A 1045 -17.88 0.59 7.12
C LYS A 1045 -17.82 -0.57 6.12
N THR A 1046 -16.69 -1.27 6.10
CA THR A 1046 -16.49 -2.43 5.22
C THR A 1046 -17.06 -3.71 5.80
N GLY A 1047 -17.27 -3.74 7.12
CA GLY A 1047 -17.75 -4.91 7.86
C GLY A 1047 -16.64 -5.88 8.27
N ASN A 1048 -15.36 -5.54 8.05
CA ASN A 1048 -14.24 -6.43 8.29
C ASN A 1048 -13.81 -6.46 9.76
N MET A 1049 -13.49 -7.64 10.27
CA MET A 1049 -12.74 -7.85 11.52
C MET A 1049 -11.63 -8.85 11.26
N ARG A 1050 -10.43 -8.59 11.78
CA ARG A 1050 -9.26 -9.45 11.56
C ARG A 1050 -8.44 -9.62 12.85
N ILE A 1051 -7.79 -10.76 12.96
CA ILE A 1051 -6.76 -11.09 13.94
C ILE A 1051 -5.52 -11.49 13.15
N TYR A 1052 -4.38 -10.92 13.50
CA TYR A 1052 -3.08 -11.27 12.95
C TYR A 1052 -2.18 -11.78 14.07
N ARG A 1053 -1.29 -12.71 13.73
CA ARG A 1053 -0.25 -13.23 14.61
C ARG A 1053 1.09 -13.17 13.89
N ASN A 1054 2.09 -12.55 14.50
CA ASN A 1054 3.45 -12.41 13.96
C ASN A 1054 3.49 -11.82 12.54
N GLY A 1055 2.64 -10.81 12.29
CA GLY A 1055 2.55 -10.14 10.98
C GLY A 1055 1.63 -10.82 9.98
N GLU A 1056 1.23 -12.08 10.19
CA GLU A 1056 0.40 -12.85 9.26
C GLU A 1056 -1.07 -12.89 9.71
N MET A 1057 -2.02 -12.90 8.76
CA MET A 1057 -3.44 -13.00 9.08
C MET A 1057 -3.76 -14.36 9.70
N TRP A 1058 -4.31 -14.36 10.92
CA TRP A 1058 -4.63 -15.56 11.68
C TRP A 1058 -6.12 -15.90 11.63
N HIS A 1059 -7.00 -14.90 11.62
CA HIS A 1059 -8.45 -15.09 11.53
C HIS A 1059 -9.16 -13.83 11.02
N HIS A 1060 -10.28 -13.99 10.30
CA HIS A 1060 -11.10 -12.85 9.88
C HIS A 1060 -12.58 -13.20 9.70
N ALA A 1061 -13.42 -12.17 9.65
CA ALA A 1061 -14.80 -12.26 9.15
C ALA A 1061 -15.25 -10.92 8.55
N ALA A 1062 -16.32 -10.97 7.75
CA ALA A 1062 -16.95 -9.81 7.12
C ALA A 1062 -18.39 -9.60 7.65
N PHE A 1063 -19.04 -8.52 7.19
CA PHE A 1063 -20.42 -8.13 7.57
C PHE A 1063 -20.63 -7.83 9.05
N LEU A 1064 -19.56 -7.51 9.77
CA LEU A 1064 -19.59 -7.09 11.16
C LEU A 1064 -19.55 -5.56 11.16
N GLN A 1065 -20.70 -4.89 11.26
CA GLN A 1065 -20.83 -3.44 11.02
C GLN A 1065 -21.13 -2.61 12.28
N LYS A 1066 -21.04 -3.20 13.47
CA LYS A 1066 -21.29 -2.42 14.70
C LYS A 1066 -20.14 -1.46 14.97
N GLU A 1067 -20.48 -0.20 15.17
CA GLU A 1067 -19.55 0.87 15.54
C GLU A 1067 -19.13 0.76 17.02
N MET A 1068 -18.00 1.36 17.37
CA MET A 1068 -17.35 1.26 18.68
C MET A 1068 -17.37 2.56 19.49
N ARG A 1069 -18.33 3.45 19.19
CA ARG A 1069 -18.47 4.75 19.85
C ARG A 1069 -18.76 4.60 21.35
N GLY A 1070 -18.44 5.63 22.13
CA GLY A 1070 -18.94 5.79 23.50
C GLY A 1070 -18.15 5.07 24.59
N ILE A 1071 -16.91 4.65 24.32
CA ILE A 1071 -16.05 4.04 25.33
C ILE A 1071 -15.77 5.04 26.47
N THR A 1072 -16.09 4.64 27.70
CA THR A 1072 -15.96 5.45 28.92
C THR A 1072 -14.86 4.98 29.87
N ALA A 1073 -14.39 3.73 29.72
CA ALA A 1073 -13.26 3.19 30.47
C ALA A 1073 -12.63 2.02 29.71
N ALA A 1074 -11.30 1.86 29.83
CA ALA A 1074 -10.58 0.72 29.27
C ALA A 1074 -9.41 0.29 30.18
N SER A 1075 -9.00 -0.98 30.06
CA SER A 1075 -7.86 -1.54 30.77
C SER A 1075 -7.07 -2.54 29.91
N ILE A 1076 -5.75 -2.56 30.11
CA ILE A 1076 -4.83 -3.57 29.59
C ILE A 1076 -4.57 -4.60 30.70
N GLY A 1077 -4.54 -5.87 30.30
CA GLY A 1077 -4.22 -7.03 31.13
C GLY A 1077 -5.29 -7.44 32.14
N SER A 1078 -6.49 -6.86 32.09
CA SER A 1078 -7.63 -7.25 32.92
C SER A 1078 -8.95 -6.68 32.41
N GLN A 1079 -10.06 -7.06 33.06
CA GLN A 1079 -11.31 -6.28 33.03
C GLN A 1079 -11.19 -5.03 33.91
N ILE A 1080 -12.18 -4.12 33.81
CA ILE A 1080 -12.22 -2.88 34.61
C ILE A 1080 -12.10 -3.20 36.11
N GLY A 1081 -11.18 -2.53 36.79
CA GLY A 1081 -10.93 -2.72 38.23
C GLY A 1081 -10.03 -3.91 38.59
N GLY A 1082 -9.38 -4.54 37.60
CA GLY A 1082 -8.38 -5.59 37.83
C GLY A 1082 -8.94 -7.01 37.92
N ALA A 1083 -10.24 -7.23 37.75
CA ALA A 1083 -10.80 -8.59 37.73
C ALA A 1083 -10.33 -9.36 36.48
N ALA A 1084 -10.25 -10.69 36.59
CA ALA A 1084 -9.96 -11.58 35.45
C ALA A 1084 -8.70 -11.15 34.67
N ASN A 1085 -7.59 -10.96 35.40
CA ASN A 1085 -6.34 -10.47 34.83
C ASN A 1085 -5.61 -11.54 34.02
N TYR A 1086 -4.94 -11.09 32.95
CA TYR A 1086 -4.12 -11.91 32.06
C TYR A 1086 -3.04 -12.66 32.85
N LYS A 1087 -2.77 -13.91 32.45
CA LYS A 1087 -1.69 -14.73 33.02
C LYS A 1087 -0.47 -14.75 32.09
N GLY A 1088 0.40 -13.78 32.29
CA GLY A 1088 1.64 -13.68 31.55
C GLY A 1088 2.10 -12.23 31.38
N MET A 1089 2.97 -12.01 30.40
CA MET A 1089 3.60 -10.72 30.13
C MET A 1089 3.01 -10.08 28.88
N ILE A 1090 2.86 -8.75 28.91
CA ILE A 1090 2.41 -7.94 27.77
C ILE A 1090 3.45 -6.85 27.55
N ASP A 1091 3.74 -6.57 26.29
CA ASP A 1091 4.74 -5.60 25.85
C ASP A 1091 4.21 -4.83 24.62
N ASP A 1092 4.69 -3.59 24.45
CA ASP A 1092 4.56 -2.76 23.25
C ASP A 1092 3.13 -2.57 22.71
N VAL A 1093 2.20 -2.19 23.59
CA VAL A 1093 0.78 -2.06 23.27
C VAL A 1093 0.52 -0.78 22.47
N ARG A 1094 -0.10 -0.89 21.31
CA ARG A 1094 -0.50 0.22 20.44
C ARG A 1094 -2.01 0.21 20.19
N LEU A 1095 -2.59 1.40 20.18
CA LEU A 1095 -3.98 1.67 19.84
C LEU A 1095 -4.02 2.61 18.64
N TYR A 1096 -4.76 2.23 17.61
CA TYR A 1096 -5.04 3.04 16.43
C TYR A 1096 -6.55 3.25 16.28
N ASP A 1097 -6.96 4.42 15.78
CA ASP A 1097 -8.35 4.76 15.46
C ASP A 1097 -8.74 4.47 13.99
N VAL A 1098 -7.85 3.75 13.28
CA VAL A 1098 -8.06 3.24 11.92
C VAL A 1098 -7.86 1.72 11.87
N GLU A 1099 -8.37 1.07 10.82
CA GLU A 1099 -8.00 -0.30 10.49
C GLU A 1099 -6.63 -0.30 9.80
N LEU A 1100 -5.63 -0.94 10.43
CA LEU A 1100 -4.39 -1.27 9.76
C LEU A 1100 -4.62 -2.39 8.75
N MET A 1101 -4.16 -2.16 7.53
CA MET A 1101 -4.13 -3.12 6.45
C MET A 1101 -3.04 -4.19 6.70
N GLU A 1102 -3.15 -5.33 6.03
CA GLU A 1102 -2.24 -6.46 6.23
C GLU A 1102 -0.76 -6.10 6.03
N HIS A 1103 -0.43 -5.25 5.06
CA HIS A 1103 0.94 -4.78 4.86
C HIS A 1103 1.41 -3.85 5.99
N GLU A 1104 0.55 -2.96 6.52
CA GLU A 1104 0.87 -2.10 7.68
C GLU A 1104 1.11 -2.97 8.93
N VAL A 1105 0.37 -4.08 9.08
CA VAL A 1105 0.57 -5.07 10.14
C VAL A 1105 1.88 -5.84 9.96
N THR A 1106 2.18 -6.22 8.73
CA THR A 1106 3.45 -6.89 8.37
C THR A 1106 4.63 -5.97 8.61
N GLN A 1107 4.53 -4.69 8.27
CA GLN A 1107 5.55 -3.66 8.52
C GLN A 1107 5.70 -3.37 10.01
N LEU A 1108 4.60 -3.27 10.75
CA LEU A 1108 4.64 -3.14 12.20
C LEU A 1108 5.41 -4.32 12.81
N TYR A 1109 5.14 -5.54 12.36
CA TYR A 1109 5.88 -6.72 12.79
C TYR A 1109 7.35 -6.72 12.33
N GLY A 1110 7.61 -6.37 11.07
CA GLY A 1110 8.94 -6.29 10.48
C GLY A 1110 9.82 -5.21 11.11
N SER A 1111 9.21 -4.15 11.65
CA SER A 1111 9.93 -3.12 12.41
C SER A 1111 10.62 -3.68 13.65
N TYR A 1112 10.16 -4.83 14.19
CA TYR A 1112 10.83 -5.53 15.29
C TYR A 1112 12.03 -6.38 14.85
N ALA A 1113 12.36 -6.40 13.56
CA ALA A 1113 13.59 -7.01 13.05
C ALA A 1113 14.76 -6.01 13.01
N TYR A 1114 14.55 -4.78 13.47
CA TYR A 1114 15.55 -3.71 13.49
C TYR A 1114 15.57 -3.03 14.86
N THR A 1115 16.72 -2.47 15.23
CA THR A 1115 16.85 -1.62 16.41
C THR A 1115 16.23 -0.24 16.17
N ASP A 1116 16.02 0.55 17.23
CA ASP A 1116 15.55 1.94 17.09
C ASP A 1116 16.55 2.82 16.30
N ALA A 1117 17.81 2.40 16.22
CA ALA A 1117 18.83 3.04 15.40
C ALA A 1117 18.85 2.54 13.95
N GLY A 1118 17.95 1.62 13.58
CA GLY A 1118 17.75 1.07 12.23
C GLY A 1118 18.67 -0.08 11.85
N THR A 1119 19.39 -0.69 12.79
CA THR A 1119 20.28 -1.82 12.52
C THR A 1119 19.51 -3.14 12.52
N PRO A 1120 19.66 -4.00 11.49
CA PRO A 1120 18.98 -5.29 11.45
C PRO A 1120 19.42 -6.20 12.61
N HIS A 1121 18.47 -6.80 13.31
CA HIS A 1121 18.70 -7.82 14.32
C HIS A 1121 19.47 -9.01 13.75
N SER A 1122 19.15 -9.42 12.52
CA SER A 1122 19.86 -10.47 11.80
C SER A 1122 21.34 -10.13 11.56
N TRP A 1123 21.66 -8.85 11.36
CA TRP A 1123 23.03 -8.40 11.20
C TRP A 1123 23.79 -8.45 12.53
N LEU A 1124 23.16 -8.02 13.64
CA LEU A 1124 23.74 -8.13 14.98
C LEU A 1124 23.94 -9.59 15.40
N ASP A 1125 23.00 -10.47 15.06
CA ASP A 1125 23.08 -11.92 15.30
C ASP A 1125 24.19 -12.58 14.47
N ALA A 1126 24.34 -12.18 13.20
CA ALA A 1126 25.40 -12.70 12.32
C ALA A 1126 26.81 -12.38 12.87
N HIS A 1127 26.95 -11.29 13.61
CA HIS A 1127 28.18 -10.90 14.31
C HIS A 1127 28.23 -11.36 15.77
N ALA A 1128 27.25 -12.14 16.23
CA ALA A 1128 27.15 -12.69 17.57
C ALA A 1128 27.23 -11.63 18.71
N LEU A 1129 26.65 -10.45 18.48
CA LEU A 1129 26.74 -9.30 19.39
C LEU A 1129 25.65 -9.27 20.48
N VAL A 1130 24.60 -10.06 20.33
CA VAL A 1130 23.38 -9.94 21.14
C VAL A 1130 23.44 -10.85 22.37
N THR A 1131 23.21 -10.28 23.56
CA THR A 1131 23.10 -11.03 24.82
C THR A 1131 21.72 -10.82 25.44
N GLY A 1132 21.00 -11.91 25.72
CA GLY A 1132 19.70 -11.85 26.39
C GLY A 1132 18.55 -11.26 25.56
N GLY A 1133 18.74 -11.10 24.25
CA GLY A 1133 17.73 -10.56 23.33
C GLY A 1133 17.64 -9.03 23.29
N ASP A 1134 18.56 -8.32 23.95
CA ASP A 1134 18.58 -6.85 23.95
C ASP A 1134 19.39 -6.31 22.76
N TYR A 1135 18.74 -6.21 21.62
CA TYR A 1135 19.35 -5.72 20.37
C TYR A 1135 19.68 -4.23 20.44
N ALA A 1136 18.90 -3.42 21.17
CA ALA A 1136 19.16 -1.99 21.32
C ALA A 1136 20.44 -1.74 22.14
N ALA A 1137 20.67 -2.52 23.20
CA ALA A 1137 21.91 -2.47 23.94
C ALA A 1137 23.09 -3.02 23.13
N ALA A 1138 22.90 -4.06 22.32
CA ALA A 1138 23.94 -4.58 21.44
C ALA A 1138 24.35 -3.54 20.38
N ASP A 1139 23.39 -2.83 19.80
CA ASP A 1139 23.62 -1.77 18.83
C ASP A 1139 24.42 -0.58 19.38
N ALA A 1140 24.20 -0.25 20.64
CA ALA A 1140 24.83 0.86 21.35
C ALA A 1140 26.19 0.51 21.98
N GLN A 1141 26.73 -0.69 21.74
CA GLN A 1141 28.07 -1.10 22.20
C GLN A 1141 29.13 -0.84 21.13
N ASP A 1142 30.37 -0.71 21.58
CA ASP A 1142 31.58 -0.72 20.74
C ASP A 1142 32.30 -2.05 21.05
N ALA A 1143 32.02 -3.09 20.27
CA ALA A 1143 32.38 -4.46 20.62
C ALA A 1143 33.87 -4.76 20.43
N ASP A 1144 34.52 -4.13 19.46
CA ASP A 1144 35.94 -4.33 19.16
C ASP A 1144 36.85 -3.21 19.69
N SER A 1145 36.26 -2.17 20.30
CA SER A 1145 36.94 -1.03 20.93
C SER A 1145 37.72 -0.15 19.94
N ASP A 1146 37.24 -0.03 18.71
CA ASP A 1146 37.80 0.87 17.69
C ASP A 1146 37.29 2.32 17.80
N GLY A 1147 36.26 2.54 18.63
CA GLY A 1147 35.63 3.83 18.88
C GLY A 1147 34.33 4.08 18.11
N LEU A 1148 33.87 3.14 17.29
CA LEU A 1148 32.56 3.13 16.65
C LEU A 1148 31.59 2.23 17.41
N LEU A 1149 30.32 2.60 17.43
CA LEU A 1149 29.28 1.72 17.97
C LEU A 1149 28.87 0.73 16.88
N ASN A 1150 28.52 -0.50 17.25
CA ASN A 1150 28.10 -1.57 16.35
C ASN A 1150 27.03 -1.11 15.33
N GLY A 1151 26.05 -0.33 15.78
CA GLY A 1151 25.05 0.25 14.87
C GLY A 1151 25.67 1.21 13.84
N ARG A 1152 26.63 2.05 14.25
CA ARG A 1152 27.36 2.96 13.33
C ARG A 1152 28.23 2.19 12.34
N GLU A 1153 28.74 1.04 12.74
CA GLU A 1153 29.51 0.17 11.86
C GLU A 1153 28.66 -0.48 10.78
N TYR A 1154 27.44 -0.90 11.12
CA TYR A 1154 26.46 -1.31 10.11
C TYR A 1154 26.23 -0.21 9.07
N TRP A 1155 26.01 1.03 9.51
CA TRP A 1155 25.82 2.18 8.61
C TRP A 1155 27.05 2.45 7.74
N ALA A 1156 28.24 2.30 8.32
CA ALA A 1156 29.51 2.53 7.65
C ALA A 1156 30.00 1.34 6.80
N GLY A 1157 29.30 0.20 6.85
CA GLY A 1157 29.68 -1.03 6.15
C GLY A 1157 30.93 -1.71 6.74
N THR A 1158 31.22 -1.49 8.02
CA THR A 1158 32.38 -2.08 8.72
C THR A 1158 32.00 -3.30 9.56
N ASP A 1159 32.99 -4.12 9.90
CA ASP A 1159 32.83 -5.34 10.72
C ASP A 1159 33.04 -5.03 12.21
N PRO A 1160 31.98 -5.11 13.04
CA PRO A 1160 31.99 -4.74 14.46
C PRO A 1160 32.73 -5.69 15.39
N THR A 1161 33.35 -6.73 14.82
CA THR A 1161 34.18 -7.68 15.55
C THR A 1161 35.65 -7.56 15.22
N ASN A 1162 36.01 -6.57 14.39
CA ASN A 1162 37.33 -6.44 13.81
C ASN A 1162 37.80 -4.98 13.81
N ALA A 1163 38.56 -4.62 14.85
CA ALA A 1163 39.09 -3.27 15.03
C ALA A 1163 40.05 -2.76 13.93
N ALA A 1164 40.34 -3.56 12.90
CA ALA A 1164 41.05 -3.11 11.70
C ALA A 1164 40.11 -2.69 10.56
N SER A 1165 38.84 -3.10 10.60
CA SER A 1165 37.77 -2.72 9.68
C SER A 1165 37.13 -1.43 10.16
N VAL A 1166 37.78 -0.29 9.93
CA VAL A 1166 37.35 0.98 10.51
C VAL A 1166 36.96 2.00 9.44
N PHE A 1167 35.88 2.74 9.66
CA PHE A 1167 35.49 3.84 8.79
C PHE A 1167 36.38 5.05 9.06
N ARG A 1168 37.19 5.42 8.07
CA ARG A 1168 38.15 6.54 8.20
C ARG A 1168 38.47 7.15 6.84
N ILE A 1169 38.99 8.37 6.91
CA ILE A 1169 39.68 8.99 5.78
C ILE A 1169 40.93 8.14 5.45
N THR A 1170 41.04 7.71 4.20
CA THR A 1170 42.10 6.81 3.69
C THR A 1170 43.28 7.58 3.10
N ASP A 1171 43.02 8.72 2.47
CA ASP A 1171 44.06 9.62 1.94
C ASP A 1171 43.65 11.11 2.09
N ALA A 1172 44.62 12.01 2.08
CA ALA A 1172 44.39 13.45 2.07
C ALA A 1172 45.54 14.22 1.38
N GLU A 1173 45.22 15.01 0.36
CA GLU A 1173 46.17 15.81 -0.43
C GLU A 1173 45.78 17.30 -0.46
N SER A 1174 46.77 18.18 -0.27
CA SER A 1174 46.58 19.63 -0.41
C SER A 1174 47.09 20.13 -1.75
N VAL A 1175 46.22 20.82 -2.50
CA VAL A 1175 46.54 21.43 -3.80
C VAL A 1175 46.09 22.90 -3.80
N GLY A 1176 47.02 23.83 -3.65
CA GLY A 1176 46.68 25.26 -3.56
C GLY A 1176 45.90 25.59 -2.28
N ASN A 1177 44.70 26.16 -2.44
CA ASN A 1177 43.77 26.46 -1.32
C ASN A 1177 42.68 25.38 -1.17
N GLN A 1178 42.93 24.18 -1.69
CA GLN A 1178 42.00 23.04 -1.61
C GLN A 1178 42.65 21.87 -0.88
N LEU A 1179 41.83 21.17 -0.10
CA LEU A 1179 42.19 19.90 0.55
C LEU A 1179 41.25 18.81 0.00
N PHE A 1180 41.84 17.86 -0.72
CA PHE A 1180 41.18 16.65 -1.21
C PHE A 1180 41.39 15.53 -0.19
N PHE A 1181 40.41 14.66 0.01
CA PHE A 1181 40.52 13.52 0.89
C PHE A 1181 39.54 12.44 0.49
N ASP A 1182 39.95 11.20 0.75
CA ASP A 1182 39.27 10.00 0.30
C ASP A 1182 38.80 9.18 1.51
N TRP A 1183 37.73 8.40 1.34
CA TRP A 1183 37.31 7.38 2.29
C TRP A 1183 36.66 6.21 1.56
N SER A 1184 36.64 5.04 2.19
CA SER A 1184 35.90 3.88 1.70
C SER A 1184 34.40 4.11 1.91
N ALA A 1185 33.62 4.05 0.82
CA ALA A 1185 32.22 4.47 0.82
C ALA A 1185 31.29 3.34 0.34
N VAL A 1186 30.26 3.06 1.13
CA VAL A 1186 29.23 2.06 0.84
C VAL A 1186 28.34 2.55 -0.29
N THR A 1187 28.24 1.74 -1.34
CA THR A 1187 27.43 2.08 -2.52
C THR A 1187 25.96 2.34 -2.15
N GLY A 1188 25.46 3.53 -2.47
CA GLY A 1188 24.07 3.94 -2.23
C GLY A 1188 23.80 4.58 -0.87
N LYS A 1189 24.83 4.79 -0.03
CA LYS A 1189 24.76 5.67 1.14
C LYS A 1189 25.14 7.10 0.75
N THR A 1190 24.63 8.10 1.44
CA THR A 1190 25.08 9.50 1.28
C THR A 1190 25.97 9.90 2.45
N TYR A 1191 26.86 10.85 2.20
CA TYR A 1191 27.89 11.29 3.14
C TYR A 1191 27.90 12.80 3.28
N ASP A 1192 28.11 13.26 4.50
CA ASP A 1192 28.33 14.66 4.86
C ASP A 1192 29.78 14.87 5.28
N VAL A 1193 30.34 15.99 4.88
CA VAL A 1193 31.70 16.42 5.22
C VAL A 1193 31.61 17.69 6.03
N TRP A 1194 32.21 17.64 7.22
CA TRP A 1194 32.29 18.71 8.17
C TRP A 1194 33.72 19.22 8.30
N PHE A 1195 33.88 20.52 8.50
CA PHE A 1195 35.17 21.19 8.65
C PHE A 1195 35.20 22.10 9.88
N LYS A 1196 36.38 22.23 10.50
CA LYS A 1196 36.67 23.30 11.46
C LYS A 1196 38.14 23.67 11.48
N THR A 1197 38.45 24.87 11.98
CA THR A 1197 39.83 25.41 11.93
C THR A 1197 40.68 24.97 13.12
N ASN A 1198 40.05 24.67 14.27
CA ASN A 1198 40.73 24.19 15.46
C ASN A 1198 39.81 23.32 16.34
N LEU A 1199 40.39 22.41 17.13
CA LEU A 1199 39.65 21.50 18.01
C LEU A 1199 39.03 22.18 19.25
N MET A 1200 39.31 23.46 19.51
CA MET A 1200 38.72 24.21 20.63
C MET A 1200 37.37 24.86 20.25
N GLU A 1201 37.07 24.96 18.95
CA GLU A 1201 35.76 25.37 18.46
C GLU A 1201 34.73 24.26 18.70
N THR A 1202 33.59 24.66 19.29
CA THR A 1202 32.52 23.74 19.68
C THR A 1202 31.60 23.35 18.52
N ALA A 1203 31.61 24.10 17.42
CA ALA A 1203 30.73 23.86 16.27
C ALA A 1203 31.54 23.40 15.05
N TRP A 1204 31.10 22.32 14.42
CA TRP A 1204 31.51 21.94 13.08
C TRP A 1204 30.76 22.77 12.04
N VAL A 1205 31.40 23.06 10.93
CA VAL A 1205 30.76 23.72 9.77
C VAL A 1205 30.59 22.68 8.69
N LEU A 1206 29.36 22.48 8.22
CA LEU A 1206 29.09 21.61 7.07
C LEU A 1206 29.79 22.20 5.84
N SER A 1207 30.68 21.41 5.25
CA SER A 1207 31.48 21.82 4.10
C SER A 1207 30.90 21.27 2.79
N ASP A 1208 30.34 20.06 2.82
CA ASP A 1208 29.78 19.35 1.67
C ASP A 1208 28.77 18.33 2.19
N SER A 1209 27.69 18.06 1.47
CA SER A 1209 26.63 17.15 1.94
C SER A 1209 26.00 16.35 0.80
N GLY A 1210 25.34 15.25 1.14
CA GLY A 1210 24.65 14.41 0.16
C GLY A 1210 25.59 13.75 -0.86
N ILE A 1211 26.87 13.57 -0.51
CA ILE A 1211 27.86 12.93 -1.37
C ILE A 1211 27.48 11.46 -1.51
N LEU A 1212 27.07 11.04 -2.71
CA LEU A 1212 26.69 9.65 -2.96
C LEU A 1212 27.92 8.73 -2.89
N GLY A 1213 27.84 7.73 -2.03
CA GLY A 1213 28.78 6.62 -1.94
C GLY A 1213 28.81 5.81 -3.22
N ILE A 1214 29.96 5.76 -3.88
CA ILE A 1214 30.24 4.91 -5.04
C ILE A 1214 31.50 4.11 -4.67
N GLU A 1215 31.38 2.79 -4.52
CA GLU A 1215 32.55 1.95 -4.21
C GLU A 1215 33.58 1.97 -5.35
N PRO A 1216 34.90 1.89 -5.06
CA PRO A 1216 35.47 1.57 -3.74
C PRO A 1216 35.86 2.78 -2.85
N GLU A 1217 35.90 3.99 -3.40
CA GLU A 1217 36.39 5.19 -2.69
C GLU A 1217 35.61 6.42 -3.16
N CYS A 1218 35.18 7.24 -2.20
CA CYS A 1218 34.63 8.57 -2.47
C CYS A 1218 35.64 9.65 -2.09
N THR A 1219 35.66 10.72 -2.88
CA THR A 1219 36.51 11.90 -2.68
C THR A 1219 35.63 13.13 -2.47
N SER A 1220 35.98 13.97 -1.51
CA SER A 1220 35.43 15.33 -1.40
C SER A 1220 36.55 16.36 -1.30
N THR A 1221 36.19 17.64 -1.46
CA THR A 1221 37.13 18.75 -1.47
C THR A 1221 36.62 19.87 -0.57
N VAL A 1222 37.45 20.33 0.37
CA VAL A 1222 37.19 21.53 1.16
C VAL A 1222 38.05 22.69 0.65
N LEU A 1223 37.41 23.83 0.37
CA LEU A 1223 38.09 25.11 0.12
C LEU A 1223 38.52 25.72 1.45
N THR A 1224 39.81 26.03 1.61
CA THR A 1224 40.33 26.63 2.85
C THR A 1224 41.31 27.77 2.56
N ASP A 1225 41.10 28.91 3.24
CA ASP A 1225 42.06 30.02 3.35
C ASP A 1225 42.94 29.88 4.61
N HIS A 1226 42.80 28.78 5.33
CA HIS A 1226 43.52 28.49 6.58
C HIS A 1226 44.71 27.58 6.33
N ALA A 1227 45.77 27.74 7.13
CA ALA A 1227 46.99 26.93 7.03
C ALA A 1227 46.84 25.50 7.58
N THR A 1228 45.79 25.23 8.37
CA THR A 1228 45.48 23.94 9.01
C THR A 1228 43.98 23.85 9.32
N GLY A 1229 43.40 22.64 9.32
CA GLY A 1229 42.01 22.39 9.74
C GLY A 1229 41.75 20.92 10.06
N PHE A 1230 40.54 20.62 10.54
CA PHE A 1230 40.07 19.29 10.90
C PHE A 1230 38.85 18.95 10.06
N ILE A 1231 38.77 17.70 9.58
CA ILE A 1231 37.67 17.19 8.76
C ILE A 1231 37.00 16.03 9.51
N GLN A 1232 35.69 15.94 9.38
CA GLN A 1232 34.90 14.79 9.80
C GLN A 1232 33.98 14.38 8.64
N VAL A 1233 33.93 13.09 8.34
CA VAL A 1233 32.99 12.52 7.36
C VAL A 1233 31.94 11.74 8.14
N GLU A 1234 30.67 11.93 7.83
CA GLU A 1234 29.54 11.23 8.44
C GLU A 1234 28.72 10.51 7.36
N VAL A 1235 28.35 9.25 7.59
CA VAL A 1235 27.32 8.55 6.80
C VAL A 1235 25.96 9.09 7.23
N GLU A 1236 25.18 9.57 6.28
CA GLU A 1236 23.78 9.89 6.51
C GLU A 1236 22.97 8.58 6.68
N ARG A 1237 22.10 8.58 7.69
CA ARG A 1237 21.26 7.43 8.07
C ARG A 1237 20.14 7.19 7.07
#